data_AF-A0A2S7QE74-F1
#
_entry.id   AF-A0A2S7QE74-F1
#
_cell.length_a   1.000
_cell.length_b   1.000
_cell.length_c   1.000
_cell.angle_alpha   90.00
_cell.angle_beta   90.00
_cell.angle_gamma   90.00
#
_symmetry.space_group_name_H-M   'P 1'
#
loop_
_entity.id
_entity.type
_entity.pdbx_description
1 polymer ?
#
loop_
_entity_poly.entity_id
_entity_poly.type
_entity_poly.pdbx_seq_one_letter_code
_entity_poly.pdbx_strand_id
1 'polypeptide(L)'
;MHIFQCPANRWALKHELQSATRVDEAYWSKDDAYGVADANDIPFPFITTCLSVGSSLRPDEASHAVTHVLPFNMTYDGGDNNNGITVLDITDLENVRYCFVDFHGMESESEVDLMTPLSAATYLRAYEEFEGNVEDYEGLPLIDGRALNSAWPDDNWRVEIVDDKGNSQWRAVGNMDAEELNIEGLGSALDKLQLEPSTRATLRSSTLIKTIQAAFESPESDLPDILESASLLGDFYATVKTMAYSDPAIVIKSVSARRLLSTALKNDTSIDLTPFSELSSIQIMDILKERSTTPDGLDILNLSGNRNLTEEALKEIISNFPGLKTLRLLGTPQIPLSNKVQLLQGAITQLFDSEQFALAFINKRDDHDLLDRMEKWVPREKPLYGYIKPIIRQVLIMSCGFATRDEDGTINIEVILKDSMAGQAWSCVPLEEANLTPPLLISGVIQYLRYLLAQRAYHDLGMSNPVAINLAKQLAMPSFLDSSENSPQIHPVCECLYKTPRDSFSLSTRGGWWKHRSKIIPGEWTLVLLGTGNNALDCSYAFVTAEESVQQQESSDPNSRLPNLVIETFEGFFDRHSLSAADRESVLRVWARATEPAINKGVVSLMDRPQLESMLHALMYPKVDSESDSESYMMMLRRRALNRMETTSIGAHEA
;
A
#
# COMPACT_ATOMS: atom_id res chain seq x y z
N MET A 1 -7.72 -10.94 2.71
CA MET A 1 -8.93 -11.20 1.89
C MET A 1 -9.58 -9.91 1.40
N HIS A 2 -10.05 -9.02 2.28
CA HIS A 2 -10.70 -7.75 1.89
C HIS A 2 -9.93 -6.90 0.88
N ILE A 3 -8.59 -6.80 1.01
CA ILE A 3 -7.72 -6.11 0.06
C ILE A 3 -7.88 -6.67 -1.37
N PHE A 4 -7.91 -7.99 -1.53
CA PHE A 4 -8.00 -8.64 -2.85
C PHE A 4 -9.39 -8.56 -3.47
N GLN A 5 -10.44 -8.52 -2.65
CA GLN A 5 -11.83 -8.38 -3.11
C GLN A 5 -12.23 -6.93 -3.41
N CYS A 6 -11.46 -5.96 -2.89
CA CYS A 6 -11.68 -4.53 -3.06
C CYS A 6 -11.80 -4.11 -4.52
N PRO A 7 -12.94 -3.53 -4.95
CA PRO A 7 -13.10 -3.05 -6.33
C PRO A 7 -12.02 -2.08 -6.78
N ALA A 8 -11.54 -1.21 -5.88
CA ALA A 8 -10.48 -0.24 -6.16
C ALA A 8 -9.11 -0.87 -6.48
N ASN A 9 -8.88 -2.12 -6.08
CA ASN A 9 -7.62 -2.85 -6.34
C ASN A 9 -7.71 -3.77 -7.57
N ARG A 10 -8.92 -4.10 -8.05
CA ARG A 10 -9.15 -5.08 -9.12
C ARG A 10 -8.37 -4.78 -10.40
N TRP A 11 -8.21 -3.52 -10.77
CA TRP A 11 -7.51 -3.14 -11.99
C TRP A 11 -6.02 -3.54 -11.94
N ALA A 12 -5.36 -3.36 -10.80
CA ALA A 12 -3.95 -3.70 -10.61
C ALA A 12 -3.76 -5.21 -10.49
N LEU A 13 -4.64 -5.87 -9.73
CA LEU A 13 -4.65 -7.32 -9.60
C LEU A 13 -4.88 -8.00 -10.95
N LYS A 14 -5.88 -7.56 -11.73
CA LYS A 14 -6.10 -8.08 -13.09
C LYS A 14 -4.88 -7.88 -13.98
N HIS A 15 -4.22 -6.73 -13.89
CA HIS A 15 -3.02 -6.45 -14.67
C HIS A 15 -1.88 -7.42 -14.33
N GLU A 16 -1.58 -7.64 -13.04
CA GLU A 16 -0.50 -8.55 -12.62
C GLU A 16 -0.86 -10.02 -12.87
N LEU A 17 -2.11 -10.44 -12.65
CA LEU A 17 -2.57 -11.80 -12.99
C LEU A 17 -2.48 -12.06 -14.51
N GLN A 18 -2.91 -11.12 -15.34
CA GLN A 18 -2.73 -11.22 -16.78
C GLN A 18 -1.26 -11.27 -17.18
N SER A 19 -0.42 -10.50 -16.49
CA SER A 19 1.04 -10.54 -16.71
C SER A 19 1.61 -11.91 -16.36
N ALA A 20 1.19 -12.52 -15.25
CA ALA A 20 1.62 -13.85 -14.82
C ALA A 20 1.34 -14.93 -15.88
N THR A 21 0.20 -14.86 -16.59
CA THR A 21 -0.12 -15.83 -17.67
C THR A 21 0.82 -15.77 -18.88
N ARG A 22 1.64 -14.71 -19.00
CA ARG A 22 2.58 -14.50 -20.12
C ARG A 22 4.03 -14.81 -19.75
N VAL A 23 4.28 -15.13 -18.47
CA VAL A 23 5.61 -15.46 -17.96
C VAL A 23 5.95 -16.90 -18.35
N ASP A 24 7.17 -17.13 -18.84
CA ASP A 24 7.65 -18.46 -19.22
C ASP A 24 8.23 -19.24 -18.03
N GLU A 25 8.37 -20.57 -18.20
CA GLU A 25 8.91 -21.46 -17.16
C GLU A 25 10.34 -21.10 -16.72
N ALA A 26 11.13 -20.55 -17.65
CA ALA A 26 12.49 -20.12 -17.37
C ALA A 26 12.55 -18.95 -16.39
N TYR A 27 11.55 -18.06 -16.42
CA TYR A 27 11.43 -16.98 -15.44
C TYR A 27 11.16 -17.51 -14.03
N TRP A 28 10.31 -18.52 -13.89
CA TRP A 28 9.99 -19.15 -12.60
C TRP A 28 11.18 -19.91 -12.01
N SER A 29 12.09 -20.40 -12.85
CA SER A 29 13.23 -21.22 -12.45
C SER A 29 14.52 -20.43 -12.15
N LYS A 30 14.48 -19.11 -11.96
CA LYS A 30 15.70 -18.29 -11.77
C LYS A 30 16.35 -18.49 -10.39
N ASP A 31 17.57 -19.01 -10.35
CA ASP A 31 18.34 -19.30 -9.10
C ASP A 31 18.61 -18.07 -8.19
N ASP A 32 18.63 -16.85 -8.73
CA ASP A 32 19.13 -15.64 -8.04
C ASP A 32 18.05 -14.83 -7.30
N ALA A 33 16.92 -15.45 -6.94
CA ALA A 33 15.74 -14.75 -6.39
C ALA A 33 15.92 -14.15 -4.98
N TYR A 34 17.02 -14.44 -4.28
CA TYR A 34 17.38 -13.78 -3.01
C TYR A 34 18.00 -12.38 -3.21
N GLY A 35 18.54 -12.10 -4.40
CA GLY A 35 19.31 -10.88 -4.68
C GLY A 35 18.52 -9.85 -5.47
N VAL A 36 17.37 -9.41 -4.95
CA VAL A 36 16.51 -8.39 -5.59
C VAL A 36 17.24 -7.05 -5.67
N ALA A 37 17.97 -6.81 -6.76
CA ALA A 37 18.81 -5.64 -6.93
C ALA A 37 18.05 -4.48 -7.58
N ASP A 38 17.03 -4.79 -8.37
CA ASP A 38 16.25 -3.84 -9.16
C ASP A 38 14.74 -4.03 -8.92
N ALA A 39 13.94 -2.99 -9.20
CA ALA A 39 12.49 -3.07 -9.20
C ALA A 39 11.96 -4.16 -10.15
N ASN A 40 12.64 -4.37 -11.27
CA ASN A 40 12.29 -5.38 -12.27
C ASN A 40 12.49 -6.83 -11.79
N ASP A 41 13.24 -7.03 -10.70
CA ASP A 41 13.42 -8.35 -10.09
C ASP A 41 12.22 -8.75 -9.22
N ILE A 42 11.28 -7.82 -8.97
CA ILE A 42 10.05 -8.07 -8.23
C ILE A 42 8.93 -8.32 -9.25
N PRO A 43 8.46 -9.57 -9.44
CA PRO A 43 7.54 -9.93 -10.52
C PRO A 43 6.16 -9.26 -10.42
N PHE A 44 5.62 -9.21 -9.21
CA PHE A 44 4.24 -8.78 -8.93
C PHE A 44 4.22 -7.79 -7.77
N PRO A 45 4.81 -6.59 -7.94
CA PRO A 45 5.03 -5.67 -6.84
C PRO A 45 3.74 -5.19 -6.17
N PHE A 46 2.62 -5.09 -6.90
CA PHE A 46 1.32 -4.73 -6.31
C PHE A 46 0.77 -5.87 -5.44
N ILE A 47 0.77 -7.12 -5.93
CA ILE A 47 0.37 -8.30 -5.12
C ILE A 47 1.28 -8.45 -3.90
N THR A 48 2.60 -8.28 -4.05
CA THR A 48 3.56 -8.28 -2.93
C THR A 48 3.23 -7.19 -1.91
N THR A 49 2.85 -5.99 -2.37
CA THR A 49 2.40 -4.91 -1.48
C THR A 49 1.12 -5.28 -0.75
N CYS A 50 0.12 -5.85 -1.44
CA CYS A 50 -1.13 -6.31 -0.85
C CYS A 50 -0.89 -7.34 0.25
N LEU A 51 -0.01 -8.33 0.00
CA LEU A 51 0.37 -9.34 0.97
C LEU A 51 1.12 -8.71 2.15
N SER A 52 2.10 -7.85 1.88
CA SER A 52 2.91 -7.23 2.93
C SER A 52 2.08 -6.35 3.87
N VAL A 53 1.25 -5.47 3.31
CA VAL A 53 0.36 -4.61 4.11
C VAL A 53 -0.72 -5.45 4.77
N GLY A 54 -1.34 -6.39 4.05
CA GLY A 54 -2.44 -7.20 4.57
C GLY A 54 -2.05 -8.17 5.68
N SER A 55 -0.83 -8.71 5.66
CA SER A 55 -0.33 -9.60 6.72
C SER A 55 0.25 -8.84 7.92
N SER A 56 0.69 -7.60 7.72
CA SER A 56 1.33 -6.81 8.77
C SER A 56 0.41 -5.80 9.46
N LEU A 57 -0.56 -5.23 8.75
CA LEU A 57 -1.44 -4.23 9.30
C LEU A 57 -2.55 -4.91 10.10
N ARG A 58 -2.44 -4.82 11.42
CA ARG A 58 -3.45 -5.27 12.37
C ARG A 58 -4.10 -4.03 12.98
N PRO A 59 -5.27 -3.60 12.46
CA PRO A 59 -5.86 -2.30 12.79
C PRO A 59 -6.29 -2.17 14.26
N ASP A 60 -6.64 -3.30 14.86
CA ASP A 60 -7.17 -3.38 16.22
C ASP A 60 -6.16 -3.94 17.23
N GLU A 61 -4.94 -4.29 16.79
CA GLU A 61 -3.89 -4.79 17.67
C GLU A 61 -2.84 -3.73 18.01
N ALA A 62 -2.23 -3.91 19.18
CA ALA A 62 -1.13 -3.10 19.67
C ALA A 62 0.21 -3.43 18.98
N SER A 63 0.26 -4.18 17.89
CA SER A 63 1.49 -4.28 17.10
C SER A 63 1.18 -4.64 15.66
N HIS A 64 1.98 -4.08 14.76
CA HIS A 64 1.99 -4.52 13.38
C HIS A 64 3.04 -5.62 13.23
N ALA A 65 2.67 -6.72 12.59
CA ALA A 65 3.62 -7.79 12.32
C ALA A 65 4.73 -7.30 11.39
N VAL A 66 5.90 -7.91 11.48
CA VAL A 66 6.98 -7.69 10.53
C VAL A 66 6.77 -8.66 9.36
N THR A 67 6.76 -8.13 8.13
CA THR A 67 6.72 -8.98 6.95
C THR A 67 8.10 -9.12 6.34
N HIS A 68 8.48 -10.36 6.08
CA HIS A 68 9.65 -10.71 5.31
C HIS A 68 9.19 -11.21 3.94
N VAL A 69 9.62 -10.55 2.87
CA VAL A 69 9.37 -11.01 1.50
C VAL A 69 10.44 -12.04 1.17
N LEU A 70 10.01 -13.28 0.93
CA LEU A 70 10.87 -14.39 0.53
C LEU A 70 10.94 -14.47 -1.01
N PRO A 71 11.94 -15.18 -1.56
CA PRO A 71 12.03 -15.43 -3.00
C PRO A 71 10.72 -15.92 -3.61
N PHE A 72 10.36 -15.36 -4.77
CA PHE A 72 9.09 -15.68 -5.43
C PHE A 72 9.04 -17.11 -6.01
N ASN A 73 10.21 -17.74 -6.23
CA ASN A 73 10.35 -19.10 -6.74
C ASN A 73 10.67 -20.12 -5.64
N MET A 74 10.51 -19.74 -4.38
CA MET A 74 10.57 -20.66 -3.25
C MET A 74 9.53 -21.78 -3.45
N THR A 75 9.90 -23.03 -3.14
CA THR A 75 8.93 -24.13 -3.12
C THR A 75 7.86 -23.87 -2.06
N TYR A 76 6.69 -24.48 -2.19
CA TYR A 76 5.57 -24.22 -1.28
C TYR A 76 5.89 -24.56 0.20
N ASP A 77 6.87 -25.43 0.43
CA ASP A 77 7.41 -25.89 1.72
C ASP A 77 8.80 -25.33 2.04
N GLY A 78 9.37 -24.48 1.20
CA GLY A 78 10.76 -24.03 1.29
C GLY A 78 11.04 -22.91 2.31
N GLY A 79 10.01 -22.45 3.02
CA GLY A 79 10.08 -21.38 4.03
C GLY A 79 10.05 -21.90 5.47
N ASP A 80 10.22 -20.99 6.43
CA ASP A 80 9.93 -21.27 7.84
C ASP A 80 8.41 -21.45 8.02
N ASN A 81 8.01 -22.70 8.21
CA ASN A 81 6.61 -23.15 8.20
C ASN A 81 6.26 -23.97 9.45
N ASN A 82 6.96 -23.76 10.56
CA ASN A 82 6.73 -24.45 11.84
C ASN A 82 5.29 -24.32 12.37
N ASN A 83 4.55 -23.33 11.88
CA ASN A 83 3.13 -23.10 12.20
C ASN A 83 2.21 -23.30 10.99
N GLY A 84 2.66 -24.07 10.00
CA GLY A 84 1.99 -24.22 8.73
C GLY A 84 2.09 -22.97 7.85
N ILE A 85 1.32 -22.95 6.77
CA ILE A 85 1.21 -21.81 5.86
C ILE A 85 -0.23 -21.38 5.65
N THR A 86 -0.41 -20.13 5.24
CA THR A 86 -1.68 -19.65 4.68
C THR A 86 -1.54 -19.56 3.16
N VAL A 87 -2.45 -20.21 2.44
CA VAL A 87 -2.53 -20.15 0.97
C VAL A 87 -3.72 -19.28 0.60
N LEU A 88 -3.51 -18.32 -0.31
CA LEU A 88 -4.55 -17.47 -0.88
C LEU A 88 -4.63 -17.73 -2.38
N ASP A 89 -5.83 -18.02 -2.87
CA ASP A 89 -6.11 -18.14 -4.29
C ASP A 89 -6.87 -16.89 -4.77
N ILE A 90 -6.20 -16.13 -5.64
CA ILE A 90 -6.68 -14.87 -6.21
C ILE A 90 -6.91 -14.98 -7.73
N THR A 91 -6.94 -16.20 -8.29
CA THR A 91 -7.19 -16.40 -9.73
C THR A 91 -8.56 -15.86 -10.14
N ASP A 92 -9.56 -15.97 -9.27
CA ASP A 92 -10.86 -15.31 -9.38
C ASP A 92 -11.03 -14.23 -8.32
N LEU A 93 -10.97 -12.96 -8.73
CA LEU A 93 -11.09 -11.81 -7.83
C LEU A 93 -12.50 -11.61 -7.27
N GLU A 94 -13.53 -12.22 -7.87
CA GLU A 94 -14.89 -12.21 -7.29
C GLU A 94 -15.06 -13.31 -6.23
N ASN A 95 -14.24 -14.36 -6.31
CA ASN A 95 -14.34 -15.55 -5.45
C ASN A 95 -12.97 -15.93 -4.86
N VAL A 96 -12.33 -14.97 -4.18
CA VAL A 96 -11.01 -15.17 -3.54
C VAL A 96 -11.12 -16.25 -2.45
N ARG A 97 -10.28 -17.29 -2.53
CA ARG A 97 -10.31 -18.47 -1.66
C ARG A 97 -9.09 -18.55 -0.77
N TYR A 98 -9.18 -19.32 0.31
CA TYR A 98 -8.05 -19.55 1.21
C TYR A 98 -8.02 -20.98 1.78
N CYS A 99 -6.88 -21.37 2.32
CA CYS A 99 -6.77 -22.46 3.29
C CYS A 99 -5.52 -22.27 4.15
N PHE A 100 -5.45 -23.03 5.24
CA PHE A 100 -4.20 -23.27 5.97
C PHE A 100 -3.67 -24.67 5.63
N VAL A 101 -2.36 -24.87 5.68
CA VAL A 101 -1.76 -26.18 5.38
C VAL A 101 -0.62 -26.47 6.36
N ASP A 102 -0.59 -27.70 6.86
CA ASP A 102 0.54 -28.28 7.59
C ASP A 102 1.30 -29.29 6.70
N PHE A 103 2.61 -29.17 6.64
CA PHE A 103 3.50 -30.03 5.84
C PHE A 103 4.35 -30.98 6.69
N HIS A 104 4.79 -30.53 7.86
CA HIS A 104 5.86 -31.16 8.63
C HIS A 104 5.50 -31.41 10.10
N GLY A 105 4.27 -31.08 10.49
CA GLY A 105 3.81 -31.05 11.87
C GLY A 105 3.92 -29.62 12.40
N MET A 106 2.77 -28.98 12.60
CA MET A 106 2.71 -27.68 13.26
C MET A 106 3.11 -27.81 14.73
N GLU A 107 3.79 -26.79 15.26
CA GLU A 107 4.02 -26.57 16.69
C GLU A 107 2.70 -26.21 17.42
N SER A 108 1.74 -27.12 17.32
CA SER A 108 0.38 -27.00 17.84
C SER A 108 0.13 -28.08 18.90
N GLU A 109 -0.90 -27.90 19.71
CA GLU A 109 -1.19 -28.81 20.82
C GLU A 109 -1.92 -30.07 20.35
N SER A 110 -2.66 -29.97 19.25
CA SER A 110 -3.36 -31.08 18.62
C SER A 110 -2.82 -31.33 17.22
N GLU A 111 -2.59 -32.61 16.90
CA GLU A 111 -2.20 -33.01 15.55
C GLU A 111 -3.32 -32.70 14.54
N VAL A 112 -2.93 -32.14 13.39
CA VAL A 112 -3.78 -32.00 12.20
C VAL A 112 -3.28 -32.93 11.10
N ASP A 113 -4.14 -33.25 10.15
CA ASP A 113 -3.72 -34.03 8.99
C ASP A 113 -2.74 -33.22 8.11
N LEU A 114 -1.57 -33.80 7.85
CA LEU A 114 -0.59 -33.24 6.91
C LEU A 114 -1.13 -33.20 5.49
N MET A 115 -0.62 -32.28 4.66
CA MET A 115 -0.96 -32.14 3.24
C MET A 115 -2.48 -32.01 3.01
N THR A 116 -3.18 -31.44 3.99
CA THR A 116 -4.64 -31.31 4.00
C THR A 116 -4.99 -29.83 4.12
N PRO A 117 -5.78 -29.26 3.20
CA PRO A 117 -6.29 -27.91 3.36
C PRO A 117 -7.19 -27.82 4.59
N LEU A 118 -6.88 -26.90 5.49
CA LEU A 118 -7.59 -26.68 6.74
C LEU A 118 -8.41 -25.39 6.66
N SER A 119 -9.61 -25.44 7.25
CA SER A 119 -10.39 -24.24 7.52
C SER A 119 -9.75 -23.42 8.66
N ALA A 120 -10.15 -22.15 8.79
CA ALA A 120 -9.72 -21.33 9.94
C ALA A 120 -10.12 -21.97 11.27
N ALA A 121 -11.33 -22.54 11.35
CA ALA A 121 -11.81 -23.21 12.56
C ALA A 121 -10.96 -24.42 12.92
N THR A 122 -10.58 -25.24 11.93
CA THR A 122 -9.75 -26.43 12.14
C THR A 122 -8.34 -26.04 12.55
N TYR A 123 -7.74 -25.09 11.82
CA TYR A 123 -6.39 -24.61 12.08
C TYR A 123 -6.28 -23.99 13.49
N LEU A 124 -7.20 -23.11 13.87
CA LEU A 124 -7.16 -22.45 15.18
C LEU A 124 -7.44 -23.40 16.34
N ARG A 125 -8.29 -24.43 16.16
CA ARG A 125 -8.51 -25.45 17.19
C ARG A 125 -7.27 -26.30 17.48
N ALA A 126 -6.30 -26.35 16.55
CA ALA A 126 -5.06 -27.08 16.79
C ALA A 126 -4.21 -26.43 17.89
N TYR A 127 -4.37 -25.11 18.10
CA TYR A 127 -3.73 -24.33 19.16
C TYR A 127 -4.78 -24.12 20.27
N GLU A 128 -4.70 -24.78 21.44
CA GLU A 128 -5.68 -24.54 22.53
C GLU A 128 -5.74 -23.04 22.91
N GLU A 129 -6.85 -22.63 23.56
CA GLU A 129 -7.10 -21.28 24.09
C GLU A 129 -7.38 -20.14 23.08
N PHE A 130 -7.84 -20.41 21.86
CA PHE A 130 -8.18 -19.32 20.94
C PHE A 130 -9.59 -18.72 21.19
N GLU A 131 -9.65 -17.52 21.77
CA GLU A 131 -10.86 -16.67 21.84
C GLU A 131 -11.05 -15.76 20.61
N GLY A 132 -10.46 -16.10 19.46
CA GLY A 132 -10.58 -15.27 18.26
C GLY A 132 -11.84 -15.56 17.44
N ASN A 133 -12.26 -14.53 16.69
CA ASN A 133 -13.50 -14.57 15.92
C ASN A 133 -13.30 -15.33 14.59
N VAL A 134 -13.57 -16.64 14.58
CA VAL A 134 -13.46 -17.48 13.38
C VAL A 134 -14.55 -17.17 12.36
N GLU A 135 -15.66 -16.55 12.81
CA GLU A 135 -16.85 -16.23 12.02
C GLU A 135 -16.53 -15.44 10.75
N ASP A 136 -15.54 -14.53 10.82
CA ASP A 136 -15.12 -13.70 9.69
C ASP A 136 -14.49 -14.51 8.54
N TYR A 137 -13.99 -15.72 8.84
CA TYR A 137 -13.35 -16.61 7.87
C TYR A 137 -14.27 -17.73 7.38
N GLU A 138 -15.23 -18.18 8.18
CA GLU A 138 -16.14 -19.29 7.81
C GLU A 138 -17.04 -18.95 6.61
N GLY A 139 -17.28 -17.67 6.34
CA GLY A 139 -18.02 -17.21 5.15
C GLY A 139 -17.21 -17.22 3.86
N LEU A 140 -15.90 -17.49 3.91
CA LEU A 140 -15.02 -17.46 2.75
C LEU A 140 -14.87 -18.84 2.11
N PRO A 141 -14.78 -18.91 0.77
CA PRO A 141 -14.60 -20.18 0.06
C PRO A 141 -13.23 -20.80 0.38
N LEU A 142 -13.23 -22.11 0.63
CA LEU A 142 -12.02 -22.88 0.91
C LEU A 142 -11.34 -23.38 -0.38
N ILE A 143 -10.01 -23.43 -0.35
CA ILE A 143 -9.20 -24.14 -1.34
C ILE A 143 -9.24 -25.63 -0.97
N ASP A 144 -9.45 -26.50 -1.96
CA ASP A 144 -9.40 -27.96 -1.78
C ASP A 144 -8.05 -28.55 -2.22
N GLY A 145 -7.80 -29.81 -1.87
CA GLY A 145 -6.57 -30.50 -2.24
C GLY A 145 -6.40 -30.66 -3.76
N ARG A 146 -7.47 -30.57 -4.55
CA ARG A 146 -7.41 -30.63 -6.02
C ARG A 146 -6.80 -29.35 -6.58
N ALA A 147 -7.23 -28.20 -6.09
CA ALA A 147 -6.67 -26.90 -6.44
C ALA A 147 -5.19 -26.81 -6.03
N LEU A 148 -4.84 -27.29 -4.82
CA LEU A 148 -3.44 -27.36 -4.38
C LEU A 148 -2.61 -28.28 -5.26
N ASN A 149 -3.10 -29.48 -5.60
CA ASN A 149 -2.39 -30.39 -6.52
C ASN A 149 -2.25 -29.81 -7.93
N SER A 150 -3.22 -29.02 -8.40
CA SER A 150 -3.13 -28.34 -9.69
C SER A 150 -2.04 -27.25 -9.70
N ALA A 151 -1.82 -26.57 -8.57
CA ALA A 151 -0.80 -25.53 -8.45
C ALA A 151 0.59 -26.12 -8.15
N TRP A 152 0.63 -27.14 -7.29
CA TRP A 152 1.82 -27.85 -6.83
C TRP A 152 1.58 -29.36 -6.94
N PRO A 153 1.92 -29.98 -8.08
CA PRO A 153 1.69 -31.41 -8.29
C PRO A 153 2.39 -32.26 -7.22
N ASP A 154 1.60 -32.88 -6.34
CA ASP A 154 2.04 -33.81 -5.31
C ASP A 154 0.89 -34.78 -4.97
N ASP A 155 1.11 -36.06 -5.19
CA ASP A 155 0.09 -37.09 -5.00
C ASP A 155 -0.39 -37.22 -3.55
N ASN A 156 0.33 -36.64 -2.58
CA ASN A 156 0.00 -36.67 -1.16
C ASN A 156 -1.06 -35.66 -0.74
N TRP A 157 -1.41 -34.67 -1.58
CA TRP A 157 -2.49 -33.73 -1.29
C TRP A 157 -3.78 -34.47 -0.98
N ARG A 158 -4.48 -34.08 0.09
CA ARG A 158 -5.73 -34.74 0.51
C ARG A 158 -6.95 -33.91 0.20
N VAL A 159 -8.03 -34.60 -0.18
CA VAL A 159 -9.33 -34.01 -0.49
C VAL A 159 -10.39 -34.73 0.33
N GLU A 160 -11.32 -33.96 0.91
CA GLU A 160 -12.47 -34.49 1.62
C GLU A 160 -13.51 -34.93 0.60
N ILE A 161 -13.87 -36.22 0.64
CA ILE A 161 -14.99 -36.76 -0.14
C ILE A 161 -16.12 -37.05 0.82
N VAL A 162 -17.27 -36.43 0.56
CA VAL A 162 -18.51 -36.67 1.27
C VAL A 162 -19.35 -37.66 0.45
N ASP A 163 -19.65 -38.82 1.02
CA ASP A 163 -20.50 -39.80 0.36
C ASP A 163 -21.99 -39.38 0.34
N ASP A 164 -22.84 -40.11 -0.41
CA ASP A 164 -24.28 -39.84 -0.49
C ASP A 164 -25.01 -39.90 0.88
N LYS A 165 -24.35 -40.42 1.91
CA LYS A 165 -24.87 -40.55 3.28
C LYS A 165 -24.34 -39.44 4.20
N GLY A 166 -23.52 -38.52 3.68
CA GLY A 166 -22.92 -37.43 4.45
C GLY A 166 -21.69 -37.83 5.26
N ASN A 167 -21.13 -39.03 5.05
CA ASN A 167 -19.87 -39.41 5.72
C ASN A 167 -18.71 -38.79 4.96
N SER A 168 -17.82 -38.09 5.67
CA SER A 168 -16.60 -37.57 5.07
C SER A 168 -15.43 -38.54 5.22
N GLN A 169 -14.64 -38.65 4.16
CA GLN A 169 -13.38 -39.37 4.14
C GLN A 169 -12.34 -38.57 3.37
N TRP A 170 -11.18 -38.38 3.99
CA TRP A 170 -10.00 -37.83 3.31
C TRP A 170 -9.35 -38.89 2.42
N ARG A 171 -9.10 -38.55 1.16
CA ARG A 171 -8.33 -39.37 0.22
C ARG A 171 -7.21 -38.55 -0.42
N ALA A 172 -6.06 -39.19 -0.64
CA ALA A 172 -4.96 -38.59 -1.39
C ALA A 172 -5.33 -38.45 -2.88
N VAL A 173 -4.95 -37.34 -3.50
CA VAL A 173 -5.26 -37.00 -4.89
C VAL A 173 -4.68 -38.03 -5.86
N GLY A 174 -3.49 -38.57 -5.61
CA GLY A 174 -2.88 -39.62 -6.46
C GLY A 174 -3.64 -40.96 -6.44
N ASN A 175 -4.56 -41.15 -5.50
CA ASN A 175 -5.43 -42.33 -5.42
C ASN A 175 -6.81 -42.11 -6.06
N MET A 176 -7.09 -40.91 -6.59
CA MET A 176 -8.32 -40.60 -7.30
C MET A 176 -8.18 -40.91 -8.79
N ASP A 177 -9.25 -41.38 -9.40
CA ASP A 177 -9.36 -41.53 -10.85
C ASP A 177 -9.63 -40.19 -11.55
N ALA A 178 -9.29 -40.13 -12.84
CA ALA A 178 -9.40 -38.89 -13.63
C ALA A 178 -10.84 -38.35 -13.74
N GLU A 179 -11.85 -39.21 -13.59
CA GLU A 179 -13.25 -38.78 -13.53
C GLU A 179 -13.57 -38.12 -12.18
N GLU A 180 -13.09 -38.65 -11.05
CA GLU A 180 -13.24 -38.04 -9.72
C GLU A 180 -12.51 -36.69 -9.62
N LEU A 181 -11.34 -36.55 -10.25
CA LEU A 181 -10.59 -35.28 -10.33
C LEU A 181 -11.30 -34.21 -11.17
N ASN A 182 -12.18 -34.62 -12.10
CA ASN A 182 -12.94 -33.73 -12.96
C ASN A 182 -14.31 -33.33 -12.38
N ILE A 183 -14.69 -33.81 -11.19
CA ILE A 183 -15.94 -33.41 -10.52
C ILE A 183 -15.83 -31.94 -10.10
N GLU A 184 -16.31 -31.06 -10.98
CA GLU A 184 -16.70 -29.65 -10.84
C GLU A 184 -16.01 -28.83 -9.73
N GLY A 185 -15.06 -27.98 -10.13
CA GLY A 185 -14.58 -26.89 -9.27
C GLY A 185 -13.61 -25.92 -9.95
N LEU A 186 -12.73 -26.41 -10.82
CA LEU A 186 -11.73 -25.57 -11.49
C LEU A 186 -12.07 -25.24 -12.96
N GLY A 187 -12.68 -26.18 -13.70
CA GLY A 187 -13.03 -25.99 -15.12
C GLY A 187 -14.35 -25.27 -15.36
N SER A 188 -15.35 -25.43 -14.49
CA SER A 188 -16.70 -24.90 -14.75
C SER A 188 -16.81 -23.38 -14.55
N ALA A 189 -15.87 -22.70 -13.87
CA ALA A 189 -15.89 -21.24 -13.77
C ALA A 189 -15.47 -20.56 -15.09
N LEU A 190 -14.53 -21.17 -15.85
CA LEU A 190 -14.18 -20.71 -17.18
C LEU A 190 -15.26 -21.07 -18.21
N ASP A 191 -15.90 -22.24 -18.08
CA ASP A 191 -17.01 -22.62 -18.97
C ASP A 191 -18.35 -21.95 -18.63
N LYS A 192 -18.61 -21.57 -17.37
CA LYS A 192 -19.78 -20.76 -16.96
C LYS A 192 -19.64 -19.28 -17.32
N LEU A 193 -18.45 -18.84 -17.77
CA LEU A 193 -18.29 -17.56 -18.47
C LEU A 193 -18.64 -17.64 -19.96
N GLN A 194 -18.90 -18.84 -20.50
CA GLN A 194 -19.67 -18.95 -21.73
C GLN A 194 -21.11 -18.61 -21.37
N LEU A 195 -21.48 -17.34 -21.61
CA LEU A 195 -22.85 -16.84 -21.54
C LEU A 195 -23.84 -17.95 -21.95
N GLU A 196 -24.71 -18.34 -21.01
CA GLU A 196 -25.98 -18.98 -21.34
C GLU A 196 -26.58 -18.29 -22.58
N PRO A 197 -26.66 -18.95 -23.75
CA PRO A 197 -27.22 -18.37 -24.96
C PRO A 197 -28.75 -18.41 -24.86
N SER A 198 -29.32 -17.92 -23.77
CA SER A 198 -30.75 -18.07 -23.47
C SER A 198 -31.58 -16.83 -23.82
N THR A 199 -30.96 -15.70 -24.14
CA THR A 199 -31.64 -14.60 -24.84
C THR A 199 -31.31 -14.64 -26.33
N ARG A 200 -32.24 -15.14 -27.14
CA ARG A 200 -32.19 -14.95 -28.61
C ARG A 200 -31.93 -13.46 -28.89
N ALA A 201 -30.80 -13.17 -29.53
CA ALA A 201 -30.47 -11.81 -29.93
C ALA A 201 -31.63 -11.21 -30.73
N THR A 202 -32.10 -10.04 -30.33
CA THR A 202 -33.15 -9.33 -31.06
C THR A 202 -32.63 -8.91 -32.44
N LEU A 203 -33.52 -8.77 -33.43
CA LEU A 203 -33.14 -8.26 -34.75
C LEU A 203 -32.44 -6.90 -34.63
N ARG A 204 -32.88 -6.05 -33.70
CA ARG A 204 -32.24 -4.75 -33.41
C ARG A 204 -30.79 -4.93 -32.96
N SER A 205 -30.52 -5.74 -31.93
CA SER A 205 -29.17 -5.97 -31.40
C SER A 205 -28.26 -6.60 -32.45
N SER A 206 -28.77 -7.56 -33.23
CA SER A 206 -27.99 -8.16 -34.33
C SER A 206 -27.69 -7.18 -35.46
N THR A 207 -28.64 -6.31 -35.83
CA THR A 207 -28.41 -5.26 -36.83
C THR A 207 -27.40 -4.23 -36.32
N LEU A 208 -27.51 -3.81 -35.06
CA LEU A 208 -26.57 -2.86 -34.45
C LEU A 208 -25.14 -3.40 -34.46
N ILE A 209 -24.94 -4.65 -34.02
CA ILE A 209 -23.63 -5.32 -34.05
C ILE A 209 -23.06 -5.34 -35.48
N LYS A 210 -23.88 -5.73 -36.47
CA LYS A 210 -23.45 -5.74 -37.88
C LYS A 210 -23.12 -4.35 -38.41
N THR A 211 -23.90 -3.33 -38.04
CA THR A 211 -23.63 -1.93 -38.43
C THR A 211 -22.31 -1.46 -37.83
N ILE A 212 -22.03 -1.77 -36.56
CA ILE A 212 -20.77 -1.42 -35.91
C ILE A 212 -19.58 -2.17 -36.55
N GLN A 213 -19.72 -3.45 -36.88
CA GLN A 213 -18.70 -4.20 -37.61
C GLN A 213 -18.39 -3.56 -38.96
N ALA A 214 -19.42 -3.25 -39.74
CA ALA A 214 -19.25 -2.56 -41.01
C ALA A 214 -18.60 -1.18 -40.82
N ALA A 215 -18.93 -0.47 -39.74
CA ALA A 215 -18.33 0.82 -39.38
C ALA A 215 -16.84 0.70 -38.99
N PHE A 216 -16.45 -0.38 -38.32
CA PHE A 216 -15.04 -0.66 -38.01
C PHE A 216 -14.22 -0.99 -39.25
N GLU A 217 -14.83 -1.58 -40.27
CA GLU A 217 -14.16 -1.96 -41.52
C GLU A 217 -14.19 -0.87 -42.59
N SER A 218 -14.98 0.19 -42.43
CA SER A 218 -15.12 1.25 -43.43
C SER A 218 -13.95 2.24 -43.42
N PRO A 219 -13.69 2.92 -44.54
CA PRO A 219 -12.81 4.09 -44.59
C PRO A 219 -13.27 5.19 -43.62
N GLU A 220 -12.32 5.97 -43.10
CA GLU A 220 -12.62 7.07 -42.17
C GLU A 220 -13.55 8.13 -42.79
N SER A 221 -13.53 8.28 -44.13
CA SER A 221 -14.40 9.19 -44.87
C SER A 221 -15.89 8.87 -44.72
N ASP A 222 -16.23 7.61 -44.46
CA ASP A 222 -17.61 7.12 -44.46
C ASP A 222 -18.21 7.13 -43.04
N LEU A 223 -17.37 7.32 -42.02
CA LEU A 223 -17.79 7.37 -40.62
C LEU A 223 -18.78 8.48 -40.27
N PRO A 224 -18.68 9.73 -40.79
CA PRO A 224 -19.61 10.78 -40.44
C PRO A 224 -21.07 10.41 -40.71
N ASP A 225 -21.37 9.82 -41.87
CA ASP A 225 -22.72 9.42 -42.26
C ASP A 225 -23.25 8.28 -41.38
N ILE A 226 -22.38 7.31 -41.05
CA ILE A 226 -22.70 6.21 -40.15
C ILE A 226 -22.99 6.73 -38.73
N LEU A 227 -22.16 7.65 -38.24
CA LEU A 227 -22.31 8.25 -36.92
C LEU A 227 -23.58 9.09 -36.82
N GLU A 228 -23.91 9.89 -37.83
CA GLU A 228 -25.13 10.70 -37.84
C GLU A 228 -26.39 9.83 -37.65
N SER A 229 -26.44 8.68 -38.32
CA SER A 229 -27.60 7.79 -38.28
C SER A 229 -27.60 6.86 -37.06
N ALA A 230 -26.45 6.23 -36.75
CA ALA A 230 -26.38 5.17 -35.75
C ALA A 230 -26.27 5.70 -34.32
N SER A 231 -25.72 6.91 -34.11
CA SER A 231 -25.63 7.53 -32.78
C SER A 231 -26.99 7.90 -32.18
N LEU A 232 -28.05 7.95 -33.01
CA LEU A 232 -29.43 8.14 -32.54
C LEU A 232 -29.93 6.97 -31.68
N LEU A 233 -29.27 5.81 -31.74
CA LEU A 233 -29.56 4.67 -30.89
C LEU A 233 -28.85 4.84 -29.54
N GLY A 234 -29.62 4.90 -28.44
CA GLY A 234 -29.08 5.15 -27.11
C GLY A 234 -28.05 4.12 -26.59
N ASP A 235 -28.03 2.91 -27.16
CA ASP A 235 -27.08 1.83 -26.85
C ASP A 235 -25.90 1.74 -27.83
N PHE A 236 -25.81 2.62 -28.84
CA PHE A 236 -24.78 2.57 -29.87
C PHE A 236 -23.37 2.61 -29.28
N TYR A 237 -23.03 3.67 -28.54
CA TYR A 237 -21.68 3.84 -27.99
C TYR A 237 -21.33 2.79 -26.92
N ALA A 238 -22.32 2.34 -26.14
CA ALA A 238 -22.12 1.24 -25.21
C ALA A 238 -21.73 -0.05 -25.95
N THR A 239 -22.43 -0.35 -27.05
CA THR A 239 -22.16 -1.52 -27.90
C THR A 239 -20.80 -1.40 -28.61
N VAL A 240 -20.44 -0.20 -29.10
CA VAL A 240 -19.11 0.07 -29.67
C VAL A 240 -18.01 -0.24 -28.65
N LYS A 241 -18.15 0.21 -27.39
CA LYS A 241 -17.20 -0.11 -26.31
C LYS A 241 -17.15 -1.62 -26.08
N THR A 242 -18.27 -2.28 -25.86
CA THR A 242 -18.30 -3.74 -25.65
C THR A 242 -17.57 -4.49 -26.77
N MET A 243 -17.88 -4.18 -28.03
CA MET A 243 -17.24 -4.83 -29.18
C MET A 243 -15.74 -4.54 -29.27
N ALA A 244 -15.32 -3.29 -29.06
CA ALA A 244 -13.93 -2.90 -29.08
C ALA A 244 -13.09 -3.59 -27.98
N TYR A 245 -13.65 -3.74 -26.78
CA TYR A 245 -12.98 -4.41 -25.66
C TYR A 245 -12.99 -5.94 -25.79
N SER A 246 -14.00 -6.52 -26.44
CA SER A 246 -14.06 -7.97 -26.73
C SER A 246 -13.07 -8.42 -27.80
N ASP A 247 -12.71 -7.56 -28.75
CA ASP A 247 -11.69 -7.83 -29.76
C ASP A 247 -10.71 -6.65 -29.92
N PRO A 248 -9.71 -6.52 -29.02
CA PRO A 248 -8.76 -5.41 -29.06
C PRO A 248 -7.99 -5.27 -30.38
N ALA A 249 -7.81 -6.38 -31.12
CA ALA A 249 -7.07 -6.39 -32.38
C ALA A 249 -7.73 -5.51 -33.45
N ILE A 250 -9.06 -5.34 -33.42
CA ILE A 250 -9.78 -4.49 -34.38
C ILE A 250 -9.41 -3.01 -34.19
N VAL A 251 -9.27 -2.56 -32.95
CA VAL A 251 -8.91 -1.18 -32.59
C VAL A 251 -7.44 -0.91 -32.97
N ILE A 252 -6.56 -1.89 -32.78
CA ILE A 252 -5.15 -1.78 -33.17
C ILE A 252 -5.01 -1.62 -34.69
N LYS A 253 -5.78 -2.39 -35.47
CA LYS A 253 -5.66 -2.43 -36.94
C LYS A 253 -6.45 -1.32 -37.66
N SER A 254 -7.63 -0.96 -37.18
CA SER A 254 -8.54 -0.03 -37.88
C SER A 254 -8.51 1.39 -37.31
N VAL A 255 -8.24 2.38 -38.18
CA VAL A 255 -8.37 3.81 -37.85
C VAL A 255 -9.82 4.14 -37.49
N SER A 256 -10.79 3.59 -38.23
CA SER A 256 -12.20 3.85 -38.01
C SER A 256 -12.69 3.31 -36.67
N ALA A 257 -12.19 2.14 -36.26
CA ALA A 257 -12.46 1.59 -34.93
C ALA A 257 -11.91 2.48 -33.81
N ARG A 258 -10.68 3.02 -33.96
CA ARG A 258 -10.12 3.99 -33.00
C ARG A 258 -10.94 5.27 -32.93
N ARG A 259 -11.38 5.80 -34.07
CA ARG A 259 -12.18 7.02 -34.13
C ARG A 259 -13.54 6.86 -33.46
N LEU A 260 -14.20 5.72 -33.72
CA LEU A 260 -15.46 5.35 -33.07
C LEU A 260 -15.30 5.17 -31.57
N LEU A 261 -14.25 4.46 -31.13
CA LEU A 261 -13.91 4.31 -29.72
C LEU A 261 -13.63 5.66 -29.05
N SER A 262 -12.86 6.54 -29.71
CA SER A 262 -12.58 7.91 -29.24
C SER A 262 -13.86 8.68 -28.95
N THR A 263 -14.83 8.60 -29.88
CA THR A 263 -16.13 9.27 -29.72
C THR A 263 -16.96 8.61 -28.61
N ALA A 264 -16.92 7.28 -28.51
CA ALA A 264 -17.63 6.53 -27.46
C ALA A 264 -17.10 6.80 -26.05
N LEU A 265 -15.82 7.18 -25.92
CA LEU A 265 -15.15 7.51 -24.65
C LEU A 265 -15.19 9.01 -24.32
N LYS A 266 -15.73 9.86 -25.21
CA LYS A 266 -15.67 11.32 -25.08
C LYS A 266 -16.16 11.86 -23.73
N ASN A 267 -17.17 11.22 -23.15
CA ASN A 267 -17.79 11.64 -21.89
C ASN A 267 -17.38 10.77 -20.69
N ASP A 268 -16.52 9.78 -20.88
CA ASP A 268 -16.12 8.86 -19.82
C ASP A 268 -15.13 9.57 -18.87
N THR A 269 -15.40 9.48 -17.56
CA THR A 269 -14.51 10.03 -16.51
C THR A 269 -13.33 9.11 -16.21
N SER A 270 -13.42 7.84 -16.61
CA SER A 270 -12.38 6.83 -16.44
C SER A 270 -12.20 6.09 -17.75
N ILE A 271 -10.98 6.12 -18.29
CA ILE A 271 -10.62 5.43 -19.54
C ILE A 271 -9.58 4.36 -19.21
N ASP A 272 -9.87 3.12 -19.58
CA ASP A 272 -8.98 1.97 -19.42
C ASP A 272 -8.50 1.42 -20.76
N LEU A 273 -7.22 1.62 -21.08
CA LEU A 273 -6.62 1.13 -22.33
C LEU A 273 -5.73 -0.11 -22.14
N THR A 274 -5.72 -0.73 -20.95
CA THR A 274 -4.92 -1.95 -20.70
C THR A 274 -5.22 -3.10 -21.67
N PRO A 275 -6.46 -3.34 -22.13
CA PRO A 275 -6.76 -4.37 -23.14
C PRO A 275 -6.06 -4.14 -24.49
N PHE A 276 -5.61 -2.91 -24.76
CA PHE A 276 -4.98 -2.50 -26.01
C PHE A 276 -3.47 -2.25 -25.84
N SER A 277 -2.77 -3.16 -25.16
CA SER A 277 -1.34 -3.03 -24.80
C SER A 277 -0.38 -2.86 -25.98
N GLU A 278 -0.81 -3.17 -27.20
CA GLU A 278 0.00 -3.05 -28.42
C GLU A 278 -0.16 -1.70 -29.13
N LEU A 279 -1.06 -0.82 -28.70
CA LEU A 279 -1.25 0.48 -29.35
C LEU A 279 0.03 1.30 -29.32
N SER A 280 0.40 1.87 -30.46
CA SER A 280 1.48 2.85 -30.51
C SER A 280 1.06 4.17 -29.84
N SER A 281 2.04 4.99 -29.46
CA SER A 281 1.78 6.31 -28.88
C SER A 281 0.85 7.18 -29.72
N ILE A 282 0.99 7.16 -31.06
CA ILE A 282 0.09 7.90 -31.98
C ILE A 282 -1.35 7.38 -31.87
N GLN A 283 -1.52 6.06 -31.83
CA GLN A 283 -2.84 5.44 -31.75
C GLN A 283 -3.53 5.70 -30.39
N ILE A 284 -2.75 5.77 -29.30
CA ILE A 284 -3.28 6.20 -27.99
C ILE A 284 -3.82 7.62 -28.10
N MET A 285 -3.05 8.53 -28.71
CA MET A 285 -3.50 9.92 -28.90
C MET A 285 -4.73 10.01 -29.80
N ASP A 286 -4.83 9.18 -30.85
CA ASP A 286 -6.04 9.11 -31.70
C ASP A 286 -7.29 8.76 -30.88
N ILE A 287 -7.19 7.80 -29.96
CA ILE A 287 -8.30 7.40 -29.08
C ILE A 287 -8.63 8.52 -28.08
N LEU A 288 -7.63 9.20 -27.54
CA LEU A 288 -7.83 10.28 -26.56
C LEU A 288 -8.23 11.63 -27.19
N LYS A 289 -8.20 11.75 -28.52
CA LYS A 289 -8.40 13.00 -29.27
C LYS A 289 -9.72 13.69 -29.01
N GLU A 290 -10.85 12.98 -29.02
CA GLU A 290 -12.14 13.62 -28.71
C GLU A 290 -12.22 14.03 -27.24
N ARG A 291 -11.62 13.25 -26.34
CA ARG A 291 -11.62 13.54 -24.91
C ARG A 291 -10.81 14.79 -24.58
N SER A 292 -9.71 15.05 -25.28
CA SER A 292 -8.88 16.24 -25.06
C SER A 292 -9.60 17.56 -25.41
N THR A 293 -10.73 17.51 -26.14
CA THR A 293 -11.58 18.70 -26.37
C THR A 293 -12.36 19.15 -25.14
N THR A 294 -12.54 18.26 -24.17
CA THR A 294 -13.15 18.50 -22.85
C THR A 294 -12.18 17.99 -21.78
N PRO A 295 -11.05 18.70 -21.58
CA PRO A 295 -9.97 18.20 -20.72
C PRO A 295 -10.39 18.09 -19.25
N ASP A 296 -11.32 18.95 -18.84
CA ASP A 296 -11.93 18.92 -17.51
C ASP A 296 -12.91 17.75 -17.41
N GLY A 297 -12.55 16.76 -16.58
CA GLY A 297 -13.43 15.66 -16.20
C GLY A 297 -12.89 14.26 -16.48
N LEU A 298 -11.72 14.11 -17.13
CA LEU A 298 -11.05 12.81 -17.16
C LEU A 298 -10.34 12.63 -15.81
N ASP A 299 -10.91 11.83 -14.93
CA ASP A 299 -10.39 11.59 -13.59
C ASP A 299 -9.34 10.48 -13.59
N ILE A 300 -9.55 9.40 -14.36
CA ILE A 300 -8.70 8.21 -14.37
C ILE A 300 -8.30 7.86 -15.80
N LEU A 301 -7.00 7.67 -16.01
CA LEU A 301 -6.44 7.10 -17.24
C LEU A 301 -5.54 5.91 -16.91
N ASN A 302 -5.84 4.76 -17.50
CA ASN A 302 -5.05 3.55 -17.35
C ASN A 302 -4.39 3.16 -18.68
N LEU A 303 -3.05 3.16 -18.69
CA LEU A 303 -2.20 2.76 -19.81
C LEU A 303 -1.32 1.57 -19.43
N SER A 304 -1.65 0.86 -18.34
CA SER A 304 -0.84 -0.23 -17.82
C SER A 304 -0.66 -1.34 -18.86
N GLY A 305 0.56 -1.88 -18.95
CA GLY A 305 0.97 -2.95 -19.87
C GLY A 305 1.35 -2.47 -21.27
N ASN A 306 1.19 -1.19 -21.60
CA ASN A 306 1.56 -0.68 -22.91
C ASN A 306 3.07 -0.42 -23.02
N ARG A 307 3.79 -1.31 -23.70
CA ARG A 307 5.25 -1.21 -23.93
C ARG A 307 5.65 -0.25 -25.05
N ASN A 308 4.69 0.23 -25.83
CA ASN A 308 4.89 1.14 -26.97
C ASN A 308 4.63 2.62 -26.61
N LEU A 309 4.26 2.90 -25.35
CA LEU A 309 4.12 4.23 -24.81
C LEU A 309 5.51 4.88 -24.67
N THR A 310 5.69 6.08 -25.23
CA THR A 310 6.93 6.86 -25.10
C THR A 310 6.79 7.99 -24.08
N GLU A 311 7.91 8.53 -23.62
CA GLU A 311 7.95 9.65 -22.69
C GLU A 311 7.30 10.92 -23.27
N GLU A 312 7.50 11.19 -24.56
CA GLU A 312 6.92 12.34 -25.26
C GLU A 312 5.39 12.25 -25.30
N ALA A 313 4.87 11.06 -25.59
CA ALA A 313 3.43 10.83 -25.60
C ALA A 313 2.84 10.97 -24.18
N LEU A 314 3.52 10.45 -23.17
CA LEU A 314 3.10 10.62 -21.78
C LEU A 314 3.06 12.10 -21.37
N LYS A 315 4.08 12.87 -21.75
CA LYS A 315 4.13 14.32 -21.54
C LYS A 315 2.99 15.05 -22.25
N GLU A 316 2.67 14.66 -23.48
CA GLU A 316 1.56 15.21 -24.24
C GLU A 316 0.20 14.91 -23.58
N ILE A 317 0.00 13.67 -23.11
CA ILE A 317 -1.19 13.26 -22.37
C ILE A 317 -1.36 14.10 -21.10
N ILE A 318 -0.33 14.22 -20.26
CA ILE A 318 -0.38 15.01 -19.02
C ILE A 318 -0.72 16.48 -19.33
N SER A 319 -0.14 17.04 -20.40
CA SER A 319 -0.40 18.42 -20.82
C SER A 319 -1.84 18.61 -21.33
N ASN A 320 -2.40 17.61 -22.01
CA ASN A 320 -3.76 17.66 -22.55
C ASN A 320 -4.85 17.40 -21.49
N PHE A 321 -4.50 16.80 -20.35
CA PHE A 321 -5.44 16.47 -19.27
C PHE A 321 -4.98 17.03 -17.92
N PRO A 322 -4.95 18.37 -17.74
CA PRO A 322 -4.53 19.00 -16.49
C PRO A 322 -5.41 18.65 -15.28
N GLY A 323 -6.66 18.23 -15.52
CA GLY A 323 -7.59 17.76 -14.48
C GLY A 323 -7.43 16.30 -14.07
N LEU A 324 -6.46 15.57 -14.65
CA LEU A 324 -6.28 14.15 -14.38
C LEU A 324 -5.95 13.89 -12.91
N LYS A 325 -6.80 13.11 -12.23
CA LYS A 325 -6.62 12.79 -10.80
C LYS A 325 -5.78 11.54 -10.60
N THR A 326 -5.86 10.57 -11.51
CA THR A 326 -5.17 9.28 -11.36
C THR A 326 -4.64 8.79 -12.71
N LEU A 327 -3.38 8.42 -12.71
CA LEU A 327 -2.66 7.87 -13.85
C LEU A 327 -2.08 6.50 -13.48
N ARG A 328 -2.46 5.46 -14.21
CA ARG A 328 -2.02 4.07 -13.96
C ARG A 328 -1.11 3.59 -15.08
N LEU A 329 0.13 3.24 -14.73
CA LEU A 329 1.23 2.89 -15.62
C LEU A 329 1.93 1.59 -15.19
N LEU A 330 1.22 0.62 -14.62
CA LEU A 330 1.84 -0.66 -14.26
C LEU A 330 2.40 -1.36 -15.49
N GLY A 331 3.54 -2.02 -15.36
CA GLY A 331 4.16 -2.77 -16.46
C GLY A 331 4.59 -1.90 -17.66
N THR A 332 5.07 -0.67 -17.40
CA THR A 332 5.62 0.26 -18.42
C THR A 332 7.11 0.58 -18.19
N PRO A 333 8.00 -0.43 -18.16
CA PRO A 333 9.41 -0.26 -17.76
C PRO A 333 10.24 0.56 -18.76
N GLN A 334 9.74 0.79 -19.97
CA GLN A 334 10.44 1.57 -20.99
C GLN A 334 10.54 3.07 -20.68
N ILE A 335 9.73 3.57 -19.74
CA ILE A 335 9.83 4.92 -19.19
C ILE A 335 10.20 4.77 -17.71
N PRO A 336 11.45 5.10 -17.30
CA PRO A 336 11.87 4.96 -15.90
C PRO A 336 10.99 5.77 -14.94
N LEU A 337 10.81 5.29 -13.71
CA LEU A 337 10.03 6.00 -12.69
C LEU A 337 10.51 7.44 -12.48
N SER A 338 11.81 7.69 -12.50
CA SER A 338 12.38 9.05 -12.36
C SER A 338 11.80 10.02 -13.39
N ASN A 339 11.61 9.57 -14.64
CA ASN A 339 11.11 10.41 -15.72
C ASN A 339 9.59 10.61 -15.55
N LYS A 340 8.84 9.55 -15.19
CA LYS A 340 7.41 9.66 -14.87
C LYS A 340 7.14 10.66 -13.75
N VAL A 341 7.91 10.57 -12.66
CA VAL A 341 7.85 11.50 -11.51
C VAL A 341 8.20 12.91 -11.93
N GLN A 342 9.24 13.11 -12.74
CA GLN A 342 9.64 14.42 -13.24
C GLN A 342 8.54 15.07 -14.10
N LEU A 343 7.85 14.30 -14.94
CA LEU A 343 6.72 14.79 -15.73
C LEU A 343 5.51 15.21 -14.88
N LEU A 344 5.34 14.58 -13.72
CA LEU A 344 4.26 14.87 -12.76
C LEU A 344 4.67 15.88 -11.68
N GLN A 345 5.87 16.44 -11.73
CA GLN A 345 6.36 17.34 -10.69
C GLN A 345 5.41 18.56 -10.54
N GLY A 346 4.83 18.71 -9.34
CA GLY A 346 3.89 19.79 -9.05
C GLY A 346 2.45 19.51 -9.48
N ALA A 347 2.17 18.36 -10.11
CA ALA A 347 0.81 17.88 -10.30
C ALA A 347 0.27 17.23 -9.02
N ILE A 348 -1.07 17.16 -8.91
CA ILE A 348 -1.76 16.41 -7.86
C ILE A 348 -2.24 15.03 -8.33
N THR A 349 -1.88 14.65 -9.55
CA THR A 349 -2.26 13.39 -10.18
C THR A 349 -1.60 12.22 -9.44
N GLN A 350 -2.40 11.33 -8.86
CA GLN A 350 -1.90 10.12 -8.24
C GLN A 350 -1.35 9.17 -9.32
N LEU A 351 -0.04 8.91 -9.27
CA LEU A 351 0.60 7.88 -10.08
C LEU A 351 0.46 6.51 -9.40
N PHE A 352 0.15 5.50 -10.20
CA PHE A 352 0.33 4.10 -9.85
C PHE A 352 1.30 3.46 -10.86
N ASP A 353 2.45 3.04 -10.37
CA ASP A 353 3.54 2.52 -11.20
C ASP A 353 4.18 1.29 -10.54
N SER A 354 4.56 0.27 -11.34
CA SER A 354 5.14 -0.97 -10.83
C SER A 354 6.42 -0.73 -10.02
N GLU A 355 7.27 0.20 -10.44
CA GLU A 355 8.50 0.51 -9.72
C GLU A 355 8.19 1.11 -8.35
N GLN A 356 7.18 1.98 -8.23
CA GLN A 356 6.78 2.54 -6.92
C GLN A 356 6.38 1.48 -5.91
N PHE A 357 5.64 0.46 -6.35
CA PHE A 357 5.26 -0.67 -5.51
C PHE A 357 6.46 -1.58 -5.18
N ALA A 358 7.43 -1.67 -6.10
CA ALA A 358 8.61 -2.52 -5.94
C ALA A 358 9.66 -1.93 -4.98
N LEU A 359 9.85 -0.61 -4.98
CA LEU A 359 10.97 0.07 -4.31
C LEU A 359 11.16 -0.36 -2.84
N ALA A 360 10.07 -0.51 -2.09
CA ALA A 360 10.10 -0.88 -0.67
C ALA A 360 10.73 -2.26 -0.41
N PHE A 361 10.71 -3.16 -1.40
CA PHE A 361 11.13 -4.55 -1.28
C PHE A 361 12.48 -4.86 -1.97
N ILE A 362 13.10 -3.87 -2.63
CA ILE A 362 14.44 -4.02 -3.20
C ILE A 362 15.46 -4.15 -2.06
N ASN A 363 16.16 -5.30 -2.02
CA ASN A 363 17.23 -5.60 -1.07
C ASN A 363 18.59 -5.40 -1.74
N LYS A 364 19.37 -4.41 -1.30
CA LYS A 364 20.74 -4.28 -1.82
C LYS A 364 21.57 -5.44 -1.26
N ARG A 365 22.39 -6.10 -2.09
CA ARG A 365 23.23 -7.25 -1.68
C ARG A 365 24.14 -6.98 -0.46
N ASP A 366 24.37 -5.71 -0.10
CA ASP A 366 25.15 -5.29 1.09
C ASP A 366 24.30 -5.10 2.36
N ASP A 367 22.97 -5.29 2.33
CA ASP A 367 22.04 -5.01 3.44
C ASP A 367 21.85 -6.18 4.42
N HIS A 368 22.58 -7.30 4.26
CA HIS A 368 22.36 -8.51 5.07
C HIS A 368 22.73 -8.35 6.56
N ASP A 369 23.60 -7.41 6.91
CA ASP A 369 23.91 -7.10 8.30
C ASP A 369 23.06 -5.92 8.79
N LEU A 370 22.12 -6.21 9.70
CA LEU A 370 21.33 -5.20 10.43
C LEU A 370 22.22 -4.11 11.07
N LEU A 371 23.41 -4.49 11.52
CA LEU A 371 24.40 -3.58 12.10
C LEU A 371 25.02 -2.66 11.04
N ASP A 372 25.37 -3.19 9.87
CA ASP A 372 25.89 -2.39 8.75
C ASP A 372 24.84 -1.41 8.22
N ARG A 373 23.56 -1.82 8.19
CA ARG A 373 22.43 -0.93 7.83
C ARG A 373 22.34 0.27 8.76
N MET A 374 22.55 0.09 10.06
CA MET A 374 22.51 1.20 11.03
C MET A 374 23.69 2.16 10.87
N GLU A 375 24.87 1.67 10.47
CA GLU A 375 26.06 2.51 10.28
C GLU A 375 26.09 3.23 8.92
N LYS A 376 25.43 2.68 7.88
CA LYS A 376 25.47 3.20 6.50
C LYS A 376 24.22 3.96 6.06
N TRP A 377 23.10 3.89 6.80
CA TRP A 377 21.91 4.60 6.39
C TRP A 377 22.10 6.11 6.53
N VAL A 378 22.23 6.79 5.39
CA VAL A 378 22.27 8.24 5.30
C VAL A 378 20.92 8.72 4.75
N PRO A 379 20.12 9.47 5.52
CA PRO A 379 18.89 10.03 5.02
C PRO A 379 19.15 10.95 3.83
N ARG A 380 18.31 10.84 2.79
CA ARG A 380 18.46 11.68 1.60
C ARG A 380 18.10 13.14 1.93
N GLU A 381 18.95 14.08 1.51
CA GLU A 381 18.67 15.51 1.66
C GLU A 381 17.46 15.94 0.81
N LYS A 382 17.28 15.31 -0.35
CA LYS A 382 16.15 15.56 -1.25
C LYS A 382 15.35 14.28 -1.48
N PRO A 383 14.02 14.38 -1.49
CA PRO A 383 13.19 13.25 -1.88
C PRO A 383 13.54 12.85 -3.32
N LEU A 384 13.74 11.56 -3.57
CA LEU A 384 14.09 11.05 -4.90
C LEU A 384 12.87 10.95 -5.81
N TYR A 385 11.73 10.56 -5.23
CA TYR A 385 10.50 10.28 -5.96
C TYR A 385 9.30 11.12 -5.48
N GLY A 386 9.53 12.17 -4.68
CA GLY A 386 8.48 13.04 -4.18
C GLY A 386 8.01 14.05 -5.23
N TYR A 387 6.83 13.86 -5.83
CA TYR A 387 6.26 14.75 -6.85
C TYR A 387 4.98 15.47 -6.40
N ILE A 388 4.20 14.86 -5.50
CA ILE A 388 3.05 15.51 -4.85
C ILE A 388 3.56 16.22 -3.61
N LYS A 389 3.42 17.55 -3.54
CA LYS A 389 3.78 18.30 -2.33
C LYS A 389 2.80 17.91 -1.21
N PRO A 390 3.27 17.32 -0.11
CA PRO A 390 2.39 16.93 0.98
C PRO A 390 1.90 18.17 1.72
N ILE A 391 0.63 18.16 2.15
CA ILE A 391 0.08 19.23 2.99
C ILE A 391 0.57 19.16 4.44
N ILE A 392 0.91 17.96 4.92
CA ILE A 392 1.64 17.72 6.17
C ILE A 392 3.03 17.27 5.76
N ARG A 393 4.04 18.13 5.93
CA ARG A 393 5.40 17.87 5.46
C ARG A 393 6.09 16.77 6.26
N GLN A 394 5.80 16.69 7.56
CA GLN A 394 6.41 15.73 8.45
C GLN A 394 5.57 15.46 9.69
N VAL A 395 5.85 14.34 10.35
CA VAL A 395 5.32 14.01 11.68
C VAL A 395 6.46 13.99 12.69
N LEU A 396 6.35 14.79 13.73
CA LEU A 396 7.24 14.78 14.89
C LEU A 396 6.55 14.02 16.02
N ILE A 397 7.21 13.01 16.56
CA ILE A 397 6.69 12.18 17.64
C ILE A 397 7.69 12.21 18.78
N MET A 398 7.22 12.46 19.99
CA MET A 398 8.03 12.37 21.20
C MET A 398 7.31 11.54 22.27
N SER A 399 8.02 10.57 22.83
CA SER A 399 7.60 9.79 23.98
C SER A 399 8.34 10.29 25.22
N CYS A 400 7.62 10.99 26.09
CA CYS A 400 8.13 11.42 27.38
C CYS A 400 7.51 10.54 28.46
N GLY A 401 8.20 9.47 28.88
CA GLY A 401 7.72 8.53 29.92
C GLY A 401 7.49 9.21 31.28
N PHE A 402 8.41 9.02 32.23
CA PHE A 402 8.37 9.62 33.58
C PHE A 402 8.73 11.11 33.58
N ALA A 403 8.07 11.89 32.74
CA ALA A 403 8.31 13.30 32.60
C ALA A 403 7.95 14.05 33.89
N THR A 404 8.92 14.74 34.51
CA THR A 404 8.61 15.70 35.56
C THR A 404 8.00 16.94 34.92
N ARG A 405 6.87 17.39 35.48
CA ARG A 405 6.24 18.66 35.12
C ARG A 405 6.82 19.77 36.00
N ASP A 406 7.06 20.93 35.41
CA ASP A 406 7.43 22.15 36.12
C ASP A 406 6.22 22.69 36.92
N GLU A 407 6.42 23.73 37.73
CA GLU A 407 5.37 24.32 38.59
C GLU A 407 4.16 24.85 37.80
N ASP A 408 4.36 25.18 36.52
CA ASP A 408 3.32 25.62 35.59
C ASP A 408 2.60 24.46 34.86
N GLY A 409 2.99 23.21 35.16
CA GLY A 409 2.43 22.01 34.57
C GLY A 409 3.05 21.62 33.21
N THR A 410 3.98 22.42 32.68
CA THR A 410 4.69 22.10 31.44
C THR A 410 5.69 20.97 31.66
N ILE A 411 5.98 20.19 30.62
CA ILE A 411 6.95 19.11 30.72
C ILE A 411 8.35 19.70 30.62
N ASN A 412 9.21 19.39 31.59
CA ASN A 412 10.61 19.78 31.56
C ASN A 412 11.42 18.84 30.66
N ILE A 413 11.26 19.00 29.35
CA ILE A 413 11.87 18.14 28.34
C ILE A 413 13.41 18.23 28.39
N GLU A 414 13.96 19.38 28.79
CA GLU A 414 15.41 19.54 28.96
C GLU A 414 15.99 18.68 30.10
N VAL A 415 15.33 18.62 31.25
CA VAL A 415 15.75 17.76 32.38
C VAL A 415 15.62 16.29 31.98
N ILE A 416 14.52 15.95 31.32
CA ILE A 416 14.26 14.61 30.78
C ILE A 416 15.41 14.17 29.86
N LEU A 417 15.78 14.97 28.86
CA LEU A 417 16.87 14.65 27.94
C LEU A 417 18.25 14.54 28.62
N LYS A 418 18.46 15.23 29.75
CA LYS A 418 19.73 15.17 30.50
C LYS A 418 19.85 13.93 31.38
N ASP A 419 18.75 13.47 31.98
CA ASP A 419 18.79 12.48 33.06
C ASP A 419 18.57 11.03 32.61
N SER A 420 18.15 10.79 31.35
CA SER A 420 17.78 9.45 30.88
C SER A 420 18.58 9.00 29.66
N MET A 421 19.48 8.03 29.87
CA MET A 421 20.06 7.18 28.83
C MET A 421 19.13 6.04 28.37
N ALA A 422 17.99 5.84 29.04
CA ALA A 422 17.12 4.69 28.81
C ALA A 422 15.63 5.11 28.84
N GLY A 423 14.97 5.11 27.68
CA GLY A 423 13.51 5.14 27.58
C GLY A 423 12.88 6.33 26.86
N GLN A 424 13.67 7.24 26.29
CA GLN A 424 13.14 8.32 25.46
C GLN A 424 13.26 7.97 23.99
N ALA A 425 12.13 8.03 23.30
CA ALA A 425 12.06 7.85 21.86
C ALA A 425 11.42 9.09 21.27
N TRP A 426 12.14 9.77 20.39
CA TRP A 426 11.53 10.73 19.48
C TRP A 426 11.84 10.31 18.04
N SER A 427 10.95 10.68 17.13
CA SER A 427 11.05 10.37 15.72
C SER A 427 10.59 11.57 14.90
N CYS A 428 11.28 11.84 13.81
CA CYS A 428 10.88 12.80 12.80
C CYS A 428 10.67 12.03 11.51
N VAL A 429 9.46 12.08 10.95
CA VAL A 429 9.09 11.28 9.78
C VAL A 429 8.73 12.21 8.62
N PRO A 430 9.63 12.38 7.64
CA PRO A 430 9.33 13.17 6.44
C PRO A 430 8.26 12.49 5.58
N LEU A 431 7.33 13.27 5.06
CA LEU A 431 6.22 12.78 4.23
C LEU A 431 6.35 13.19 2.76
N GLU A 432 7.47 13.79 2.34
CA GLU A 432 7.65 14.29 0.97
C GLU A 432 7.65 13.19 -0.10
N GLU A 433 7.92 11.93 0.26
CA GLU A 433 7.85 10.78 -0.66
C GLU A 433 6.58 9.94 -0.51
N ALA A 434 5.62 10.36 0.32
CA ALA A 434 4.36 9.63 0.47
C ALA A 434 3.56 9.61 -0.85
N ASN A 435 3.68 10.67 -1.66
CA ASN A 435 3.01 10.80 -2.97
C ASN A 435 1.51 10.50 -2.90
N LEU A 436 0.85 10.98 -1.85
CA LEU A 436 -0.59 10.86 -1.65
C LEU A 436 -1.26 12.21 -1.87
N THR A 437 -2.49 12.19 -2.38
CA THR A 437 -3.34 13.38 -2.38
C THR A 437 -3.61 13.85 -0.94
N PRO A 438 -3.91 15.14 -0.73
CA PRO A 438 -4.19 15.68 0.60
C PRO A 438 -5.16 14.85 1.46
N PRO A 439 -6.36 14.44 0.98
CA PRO A 439 -7.28 13.66 1.81
C PRO A 439 -6.73 12.29 2.21
N LEU A 440 -6.00 11.61 1.30
CA LEU A 440 -5.40 10.31 1.58
C LEU A 440 -4.25 10.43 2.58
N LEU A 441 -3.38 11.43 2.40
CA LEU A 441 -2.28 11.68 3.32
C LEU A 441 -2.78 11.92 4.76
N ILE A 442 -3.77 12.81 4.91
CA ILE A 442 -4.31 13.10 6.23
C ILE A 442 -4.95 11.85 6.83
N SER A 443 -5.77 11.14 6.05
CA SER A 443 -6.46 9.93 6.54
C SER A 443 -5.46 8.86 7.01
N GLY A 444 -4.39 8.59 6.25
CA GLY A 444 -3.35 7.66 6.67
C GLY A 444 -2.58 8.10 7.93
N VAL A 445 -2.31 9.41 8.09
CA VAL A 445 -1.71 9.95 9.32
C VAL A 445 -2.65 9.80 10.53
N ILE A 446 -3.96 10.02 10.34
CA ILE A 446 -4.97 9.83 11.39
C ILE A 446 -5.09 8.37 11.80
N GLN A 447 -5.04 7.45 10.84
CA GLN A 447 -5.04 6.02 11.14
C GLN A 447 -3.83 5.63 11.97
N TYR A 448 -2.67 6.16 11.62
CA TYR A 448 -1.48 5.98 12.42
C TYR A 448 -1.63 6.56 13.83
N LEU A 449 -2.29 7.72 13.99
CA LEU A 449 -2.62 8.25 15.32
C LEU A 449 -3.55 7.29 16.09
N ARG A 450 -4.62 6.76 15.49
CA ARG A 450 -5.48 5.75 16.12
C ARG A 450 -4.66 4.54 16.58
N TYR A 451 -3.78 4.05 15.72
CA TYR A 451 -2.87 2.96 16.04
C TYR A 451 -2.03 3.28 17.27
N LEU A 452 -1.42 4.48 17.34
CA LEU A 452 -0.68 4.91 18.52
C LEU A 452 -1.52 4.97 19.79
N LEU A 453 -2.79 5.38 19.69
CA LEU A 453 -3.70 5.48 20.83
C LEU A 453 -4.20 4.12 21.33
N ALA A 454 -4.18 3.10 20.48
CA ALA A 454 -4.52 1.72 20.84
C ALA A 454 -3.37 0.98 21.56
N GLN A 455 -2.14 1.51 21.48
CA GLN A 455 -0.97 0.93 22.15
C GLN A 455 -1.10 1.01 23.68
N ARG A 456 -0.88 -0.10 24.38
CA ARG A 456 -0.91 -0.12 25.86
C ARG A 456 0.35 0.48 26.49
N ALA A 457 1.47 0.59 25.75
CA ALA A 457 2.71 1.19 26.24
C ALA A 457 3.41 1.99 25.14
N TYR A 458 3.46 3.32 25.26
CA TYR A 458 4.23 4.20 24.36
C TYR A 458 5.73 3.90 24.40
N HIS A 459 6.20 3.25 25.47
CA HIS A 459 7.60 2.86 25.67
C HIS A 459 8.17 1.97 24.54
N ASP A 460 7.31 1.32 23.75
CA ASP A 460 7.71 0.43 22.65
C ASP A 460 8.03 1.14 21.31
N LEU A 461 7.71 2.44 21.18
CA LEU A 461 7.92 3.22 19.95
C LEU A 461 9.38 3.30 19.49
N GLY A 462 10.33 3.15 20.41
CA GLY A 462 11.77 3.25 20.11
C GLY A 462 12.46 1.91 19.85
N MET A 463 11.91 0.80 20.34
CA MET A 463 12.68 -0.45 20.52
C MET A 463 12.09 -1.66 19.80
N SER A 464 10.76 -1.77 19.71
CA SER A 464 10.07 -2.93 19.13
C SER A 464 9.18 -2.53 17.96
N ASN A 465 8.78 -1.26 17.86
CA ASN A 465 7.73 -0.82 16.95
C ASN A 465 8.17 0.38 16.09
N PRO A 466 8.83 0.16 14.94
CA PRO A 466 9.44 1.23 14.15
C PRO A 466 8.42 2.20 13.56
N VAL A 467 8.37 3.42 14.11
CA VAL A 467 7.47 4.52 13.75
C VAL A 467 7.30 4.69 12.23
N ALA A 468 8.41 4.86 11.50
CA ALA A 468 8.37 5.16 10.07
C ALA A 468 7.78 4.00 9.25
N ILE A 469 8.11 2.76 9.60
CA ILE A 469 7.61 1.56 8.92
C ILE A 469 6.09 1.42 9.14
N ASN A 470 5.63 1.64 10.36
CA ASN A 470 4.20 1.58 10.67
C ASN A 470 3.43 2.69 10.00
N LEU A 471 3.96 3.91 10.02
CA LEU A 471 3.36 5.02 9.27
C LEU A 471 3.33 4.69 7.77
N ALA A 472 4.38 4.10 7.20
CA ALA A 472 4.40 3.68 5.80
C ALA A 472 3.27 2.69 5.46
N LYS A 473 3.01 1.72 6.36
CA LYS A 473 1.91 0.75 6.19
C LYS A 473 0.53 1.42 6.25
N GLN A 474 0.33 2.35 7.18
CA GLN A 474 -0.92 3.11 7.33
C GLN A 474 -1.15 4.03 6.12
N LEU A 475 -0.09 4.65 5.59
CA LEU A 475 -0.13 5.45 4.36
C LEU A 475 -0.40 4.60 3.11
N ALA A 476 -0.02 3.32 3.12
CA ALA A 476 -0.33 2.40 2.03
C ALA A 476 -1.81 1.96 2.02
N MET A 477 -2.56 2.14 3.12
CA MET A 477 -4.00 1.86 3.19
C MET A 477 -4.77 3.00 3.90
N PRO A 478 -4.71 4.22 3.37
CA PRO A 478 -5.12 5.45 4.06
C PRO A 478 -6.62 5.59 4.29
N SER A 479 -7.44 4.73 3.68
CA SER A 479 -8.90 4.77 3.77
C SER A 479 -9.52 3.64 4.60
N PHE A 480 -8.72 2.76 5.23
CA PHE A 480 -9.21 1.64 6.04
C PHE A 480 -10.33 1.99 7.05
N LEU A 481 -10.27 3.16 7.69
CA LEU A 481 -11.31 3.60 8.63
C LEU A 481 -12.58 4.14 7.97
N ASP A 482 -12.57 4.36 6.66
CA ASP A 482 -13.78 4.63 5.89
C ASP A 482 -14.57 3.32 5.78
N SER A 483 -15.89 3.41 5.90
CA SER A 483 -16.76 2.23 5.75
C SER A 483 -17.20 2.03 4.30
N SER A 484 -16.50 2.67 3.35
CA SER A 484 -16.79 2.55 1.94
C SER A 484 -16.27 1.21 1.38
N GLU A 485 -16.91 0.70 0.32
CA GLU A 485 -16.47 -0.52 -0.36
C GLU A 485 -15.03 -0.44 -0.90
N ASN A 486 -14.50 0.78 -1.03
CA ASN A 486 -13.13 1.06 -1.50
C ASN A 486 -12.13 1.31 -0.36
N SER A 487 -12.54 1.14 0.90
CA SER A 487 -11.69 1.47 2.05
C SER A 487 -10.34 0.73 2.10
N PRO A 488 -10.20 -0.54 1.65
CA PRO A 488 -8.91 -1.22 1.65
C PRO A 488 -8.16 -1.02 0.32
N GLN A 489 -8.33 0.13 -0.35
CA GLN A 489 -7.52 0.47 -1.51
C GLN A 489 -6.04 0.55 -1.13
N ILE A 490 -5.19 -0.12 -1.91
CA ILE A 490 -3.75 -0.17 -1.68
C ILE A 490 -3.03 0.89 -2.50
N HIS A 491 -2.14 1.60 -1.83
CA HIS A 491 -1.22 2.59 -2.37
C HIS A 491 0.23 2.10 -2.24
N PRO A 492 1.18 2.66 -3.02
CA PRO A 492 2.59 2.31 -2.88
C PRO A 492 3.10 2.54 -1.45
N VAL A 493 3.87 1.58 -0.94
CA VAL A 493 4.57 1.73 0.33
C VAL A 493 5.76 2.66 0.11
N CYS A 494 5.82 3.74 0.89
CA CYS A 494 6.91 4.70 0.77
C CYS A 494 8.27 4.03 1.10
N GLU A 495 9.14 3.88 0.10
CA GLU A 495 10.46 3.25 0.23
C GLU A 495 11.27 3.88 1.37
N CYS A 496 11.35 5.21 1.38
CA CYS A 496 12.12 5.95 2.36
C CYS A 496 11.68 5.61 3.80
N LEU A 497 10.38 5.57 4.04
CA LEU A 497 9.81 5.26 5.35
C LEU A 497 9.96 3.78 5.70
N TYR A 498 9.69 2.88 4.75
CA TYR A 498 9.72 1.44 4.97
C TYR A 498 11.13 0.89 5.19
N LYS A 499 12.15 1.51 4.57
CA LYS A 499 13.56 1.14 4.75
C LYS A 499 14.26 1.89 5.87
N THR A 500 13.58 2.85 6.51
CA THR A 500 14.13 3.55 7.68
C THR A 500 14.53 2.51 8.74
N PRO A 501 15.78 2.56 9.26
CA PRO A 501 16.25 1.61 10.27
C PRO A 501 15.28 1.46 11.44
N ARG A 502 15.13 0.22 11.94
CA ARG A 502 14.17 -0.10 13.01
C ARG A 502 14.49 0.61 14.32
N ASP A 503 15.76 0.86 14.59
CA ASP A 503 16.21 1.62 15.74
C ASP A 503 16.17 3.12 15.41
N SER A 504 15.02 3.75 15.66
CA SER A 504 14.87 5.20 15.55
C SER A 504 15.81 5.97 16.49
N PHE A 505 16.33 5.35 17.55
CA PHE A 505 17.23 5.97 18.52
C PHE A 505 18.63 6.20 17.94
N SER A 506 19.12 5.31 17.06
CA SER A 506 20.42 5.51 16.40
C SER A 506 20.41 6.68 15.40
N LEU A 507 19.26 6.92 14.76
CA LEU A 507 19.07 8.02 13.81
C LEU A 507 18.96 9.39 14.50
N SER A 508 18.37 9.42 15.69
CA SER A 508 18.22 10.64 16.48
C SER A 508 19.54 11.08 17.13
N THR A 509 20.42 10.16 17.52
CA THR A 509 21.62 10.50 18.30
C THR A 509 22.89 10.68 17.45
N ARG A 510 23.11 9.86 16.41
CA ARG A 510 24.38 9.89 15.63
C ARG A 510 24.38 10.79 14.40
N GLY A 511 23.24 10.97 13.73
CA GLY A 511 23.23 11.55 12.38
C GLY A 511 22.99 13.07 12.30
N GLY A 512 22.54 13.71 13.38
CA GLY A 512 22.05 15.09 13.33
C GLY A 512 20.88 15.29 12.34
N TRP A 513 20.29 14.20 11.84
CA TRP A 513 19.27 14.21 10.78
C TRP A 513 18.04 15.03 11.17
N TRP A 514 17.64 14.92 12.43
CA TRP A 514 16.56 15.72 12.97
C TRP A 514 16.90 17.21 12.97
N LYS A 515 18.16 17.66 13.15
CA LYS A 515 18.54 19.09 13.10
C LYS A 515 18.20 19.74 11.74
N HIS A 516 18.24 18.94 10.68
CA HIS A 516 17.96 19.43 9.33
C HIS A 516 16.48 19.37 8.97
N ARG A 517 15.75 18.37 9.47
CA ARG A 517 14.34 18.13 9.09
C ARG A 517 13.32 18.67 10.11
N SER A 518 13.63 18.73 11.40
CA SER A 518 12.71 19.21 12.44
C SER A 518 12.42 20.72 12.41
N LYS A 519 12.97 21.44 11.43
CA LYS A 519 12.70 22.88 11.25
C LYS A 519 11.23 23.08 10.89
N ILE A 520 10.58 23.93 11.66
CA ILE A 520 9.23 24.41 11.37
C ILE A 520 9.36 25.60 10.41
N ILE A 521 8.88 25.43 9.18
CA ILE A 521 9.06 26.38 8.08
C ILE A 521 7.72 27.07 7.77
N PRO A 522 7.71 28.37 7.39
CA PRO A 522 6.47 29.04 7.05
C PRO A 522 5.75 28.40 5.86
N GLY A 523 4.45 28.17 6.01
CA GLY A 523 3.59 27.56 4.99
C GLY A 523 3.74 26.03 4.88
N GLU A 524 4.49 25.39 5.76
CA GLU A 524 4.67 23.94 5.78
C GLU A 524 4.25 23.36 7.12
N TRP A 525 3.19 22.56 7.09
CA TRP A 525 2.61 22.02 8.31
C TRP A 525 3.36 20.80 8.80
N THR A 526 3.56 20.76 10.10
CA THR A 526 4.09 19.63 10.84
C THR A 526 3.04 19.15 11.83
N LEU A 527 2.75 17.85 11.82
CA LEU A 527 1.98 17.24 12.91
C LEU A 527 2.95 16.90 14.04
N VAL A 528 2.68 17.45 15.21
CA VAL A 528 3.42 17.15 16.44
C VAL A 528 2.58 16.24 17.31
N LEU A 529 3.16 15.13 17.79
CA LEU A 529 2.58 14.17 18.71
C LEU A 529 3.49 14.02 19.93
N LEU A 530 2.90 14.11 21.12
CA LEU A 530 3.59 13.95 22.38
C LEU A 530 2.81 12.96 23.25
N GLY A 531 3.40 11.80 23.51
CA GLY A 531 2.86 10.83 24.45
C GLY A 531 3.44 11.04 25.84
N THR A 532 2.57 11.02 26.86
CA THR A 532 2.95 11.11 28.28
C THR A 532 2.26 10.04 29.12
N GLY A 533 2.91 9.64 30.22
CA GLY A 533 2.33 8.74 31.22
C GLY A 533 2.83 7.29 31.18
N ASN A 534 2.50 6.54 32.24
CA ASN A 534 3.02 5.18 32.47
C ASN A 534 2.04 4.05 32.09
N ASN A 535 0.73 4.27 32.19
CA ASN A 535 -0.29 3.19 32.11
C ASN A 535 -1.58 3.56 31.34
N ALA A 536 -1.81 4.84 31.05
CA ALA A 536 -2.86 5.33 30.16
C ALA A 536 -2.22 6.49 29.37
N LEU A 537 -2.27 6.40 28.04
CA LEU A 537 -1.56 7.32 27.16
C LEU A 537 -2.27 8.67 27.11
N ASP A 538 -1.73 9.68 27.77
CA ASP A 538 -2.14 11.05 27.47
C ASP A 538 -1.32 11.51 26.26
N CYS A 539 -1.96 11.58 25.10
CA CYS A 539 -1.39 12.04 23.85
C CYS A 539 -1.82 13.50 23.59
N SER A 540 -0.84 14.39 23.53
CA SER A 540 -1.06 15.76 23.05
C SER A 540 -0.69 15.85 21.57
N TYR A 541 -1.50 16.56 20.78
CA TYR A 541 -1.20 16.82 19.37
C TYR A 541 -1.26 18.30 19.02
N ALA A 542 -0.56 18.71 17.97
CA ALA A 542 -0.68 20.04 17.37
C ALA A 542 -0.34 20.03 15.87
N PHE A 543 -1.07 20.82 15.09
CA PHE A 543 -0.67 21.18 13.73
C PHE A 543 0.07 22.51 13.78
N VAL A 544 1.32 22.52 13.32
CA VAL A 544 2.23 23.65 13.51
C VAL A 544 2.88 24.07 12.21
N THR A 545 2.91 25.37 11.94
CA THR A 545 3.72 26.01 10.90
C THR A 545 4.36 27.27 11.48
N ALA A 546 5.43 27.78 10.88
CA ALA A 546 5.97 29.08 11.29
C ALA A 546 5.17 30.23 10.65
N GLU A 547 5.13 31.37 11.30
CA GLU A 547 4.61 32.61 10.72
C GLU A 547 5.52 33.10 9.58
N GLU A 548 4.93 33.68 8.54
CA GLU A 548 5.67 34.43 7.52
C GLU A 548 6.22 35.73 8.14
N SER A 549 7.33 35.64 8.88
CA SER A 549 7.94 36.83 9.46
C SER A 549 8.62 37.66 8.38
N VAL A 550 8.18 38.92 8.21
CA VAL A 550 8.87 39.96 7.47
C VAL A 550 10.21 40.24 8.18
N GLN A 551 11.33 39.83 7.58
CA GLN A 551 12.71 40.07 8.04
C GLN A 551 13.05 39.45 9.40
N GLN A 552 13.64 38.24 9.38
CA GLN A 552 14.49 37.78 10.48
C GLN A 552 15.66 38.78 10.62
N GLN A 553 15.59 39.69 11.60
CA GLN A 553 16.79 40.38 12.05
C GLN A 553 17.77 39.32 12.52
N GLU A 554 18.97 39.30 11.92
CA GLU A 554 20.09 38.45 12.33
C GLU A 554 20.40 38.70 13.82
N SER A 555 19.81 37.85 14.68
CA SER A 555 20.18 37.74 16.08
C SER A 555 21.63 37.25 16.15
N SER A 556 22.44 37.90 16.97
CA SER A 556 23.82 37.50 17.27
C SER A 556 23.92 36.14 18.00
N ASP A 557 22.78 35.62 18.48
CA ASP A 557 22.67 34.27 19.01
C ASP A 557 21.73 33.44 18.12
N PRO A 558 22.28 32.68 17.16
CA PRO A 558 21.50 31.82 16.27
C PRO A 558 20.87 30.61 17.00
N ASN A 559 21.17 30.41 18.30
CA ASN A 559 20.72 29.26 19.08
C ASN A 559 19.54 29.55 20.03
N SER A 560 18.92 30.74 20.03
CA SER A 560 18.04 31.13 21.16
C SER A 560 16.57 31.42 20.86
N ARG A 561 16.10 31.43 19.61
CA ARG A 561 14.68 31.72 19.32
C ARG A 561 14.07 30.79 18.28
N LEU A 562 13.08 30.01 18.74
CA LEU A 562 12.11 29.38 17.86
C LEU A 562 11.41 30.45 17.01
N PRO A 563 11.04 30.13 15.75
CA PRO A 563 10.21 31.04 14.96
C PRO A 563 8.86 31.23 15.68
N ASN A 564 8.19 32.35 15.41
CA ASN A 564 6.80 32.49 15.85
C ASN A 564 5.98 31.35 15.23
N LEU A 565 5.33 30.57 16.08
CA LEU A 565 4.56 29.40 15.67
C LEU A 565 3.09 29.76 15.50
N VAL A 566 2.50 29.32 14.39
CA VAL A 566 1.06 29.18 14.22
C VAL A 566 0.70 27.76 14.64
N ILE A 567 -0.19 27.64 15.63
CA ILE A 567 -0.68 26.38 16.18
C ILE A 567 -2.16 26.32 15.90
N GLU A 568 -2.61 25.24 15.28
CA GLU A 568 -4.02 25.04 14.94
C GLU A 568 -4.58 23.76 15.53
N THR A 569 -5.89 23.77 15.78
CA THR A 569 -6.66 22.54 15.96
C THR A 569 -6.72 21.77 14.64
N PHE A 570 -7.28 20.56 14.68
CA PHE A 570 -7.55 19.82 13.47
C PHE A 570 -8.47 20.63 12.53
N GLU A 571 -9.58 21.15 13.03
CA GLU A 571 -10.53 21.96 12.26
C GLU A 571 -9.89 23.24 11.72
N GLY A 572 -9.10 23.95 12.54
CA GLY A 572 -8.38 25.15 12.10
C GLY A 572 -7.34 24.86 11.02
N PHE A 573 -6.64 23.73 11.10
CA PHE A 573 -5.77 23.24 10.04
C PHE A 573 -6.56 22.98 8.76
N PHE A 574 -7.73 22.33 8.84
CA PHE A 574 -8.59 22.09 7.68
C PHE A 574 -9.14 23.35 7.04
N ASP A 575 -9.57 24.33 7.83
CA ASP A 575 -10.12 25.59 7.33
C ASP A 575 -9.10 26.40 6.53
N ARG A 576 -7.81 26.16 6.76
CA ARG A 576 -6.71 26.76 6.00
C ARG A 576 -6.38 26.06 4.69
N HIS A 577 -6.94 24.87 4.44
CA HIS A 577 -6.68 24.09 3.23
C HIS A 577 -7.94 23.97 2.37
N SER A 578 -7.81 24.29 1.08
CA SER A 578 -8.90 24.23 0.10
C SER A 578 -9.20 22.78 -0.34
N LEU A 579 -9.75 21.96 0.55
CA LEU A 579 -10.28 20.64 0.20
C LEU A 579 -11.70 20.76 -0.39
N SER A 580 -12.07 19.80 -1.24
CA SER A 580 -13.47 19.70 -1.68
C SER A 580 -14.39 19.36 -0.51
N ALA A 581 -15.68 19.70 -0.60
CA ALA A 581 -16.64 19.39 0.47
C ALA A 581 -16.73 17.89 0.77
N ALA A 582 -16.67 17.05 -0.27
CA ALA A 582 -16.69 15.59 -0.14
C ALA A 582 -15.43 15.05 0.55
N ASP A 583 -14.25 15.55 0.16
CA ASP A 583 -12.98 15.17 0.79
C ASP A 583 -12.96 15.59 2.26
N ARG A 584 -13.43 16.82 2.55
CA ARG A 584 -13.51 17.33 3.92
C ARG A 584 -14.43 16.47 4.78
N GLU A 585 -15.61 16.12 4.29
CA GLU A 585 -16.53 15.24 5.02
C GLU A 585 -15.90 13.87 5.29
N SER A 586 -15.29 13.27 4.27
CA SER A 586 -14.63 11.97 4.40
C SER A 586 -13.55 11.99 5.48
N VAL A 587 -12.66 12.97 5.45
CA VAL A 587 -11.55 13.04 6.41
C VAL A 587 -12.04 13.38 7.83
N LEU A 588 -13.05 14.24 7.98
CA LEU A 588 -13.66 14.50 9.30
C LEU A 588 -14.29 13.25 9.90
N ARG A 589 -14.93 12.39 9.09
CA ARG A 589 -15.46 11.10 9.56
C ARG A 589 -14.34 10.17 10.02
N VAL A 590 -13.22 10.11 9.28
CA VAL A 590 -12.04 9.32 9.67
C VAL A 590 -11.45 9.84 10.98
N TRP A 591 -11.30 11.16 11.13
CA TRP A 591 -10.87 11.81 12.38
C TRP A 591 -11.76 11.43 13.55
N ALA A 592 -13.08 11.62 13.42
CA ALA A 592 -14.06 11.30 14.45
C ALA A 592 -13.93 9.85 14.92
N ARG A 593 -13.89 8.89 13.98
CA ARG A 593 -13.73 7.46 14.28
C ARG A 593 -12.40 7.12 14.94
N ALA A 594 -11.33 7.85 14.61
CA ALA A 594 -9.99 7.61 15.14
C ALA A 594 -9.81 8.20 16.55
N THR A 595 -10.36 9.38 16.81
CA THR A 595 -9.99 10.18 17.99
C THR A 595 -11.12 10.38 18.99
N GLU A 596 -12.40 10.41 18.61
CA GLU A 596 -13.51 10.64 19.55
C GLU A 596 -13.51 9.69 20.76
N PRO A 597 -13.28 8.37 20.61
CA PRO A 597 -13.23 7.47 21.76
C PRO A 597 -12.11 7.83 22.75
N ALA A 598 -11.00 8.39 22.26
CA ALA A 598 -9.86 8.79 23.07
C ALA A 598 -10.05 10.20 23.67
N ILE A 599 -10.54 11.16 22.87
CA ILE A 599 -10.88 12.51 23.32
C ILE A 599 -11.93 12.45 24.44
N ASN A 600 -12.98 11.65 24.29
CA ASN A 600 -14.02 11.48 25.31
C ASN A 600 -13.50 10.88 26.62
N LYS A 601 -12.39 10.13 26.57
CA LYS A 601 -11.69 9.59 27.74
C LYS A 601 -10.64 10.55 28.32
N GLY A 602 -10.43 11.73 27.70
CA GLY A 602 -9.38 12.67 28.07
C GLY A 602 -7.96 12.25 27.68
N VAL A 603 -7.85 11.19 26.86
CA VAL A 603 -6.59 10.55 26.43
C VAL A 603 -5.92 11.35 25.32
N VAL A 604 -6.69 12.15 24.57
CA VAL A 604 -6.16 13.02 23.50
C VAL A 604 -6.51 14.46 23.78
N SER A 605 -5.52 15.35 23.74
CA SER A 605 -5.70 16.79 23.94
C SER A 605 -4.89 17.62 22.95
N LEU A 606 -5.33 18.87 22.73
CA LEU A 606 -4.53 19.83 21.98
C LEU A 606 -3.33 20.25 22.84
N MET A 607 -2.14 20.21 22.25
CA MET A 607 -0.93 20.68 22.89
C MET A 607 -0.99 22.19 23.11
N ASP A 608 -0.71 22.64 24.33
CA ASP A 608 -0.58 24.07 24.61
C ASP A 608 0.74 24.61 24.03
N ARG A 609 0.78 25.94 23.85
CA ARG A 609 1.95 26.62 23.26
C ARG A 609 3.23 26.42 24.10
N PRO A 610 3.24 26.62 25.43
CA PRO A 610 4.44 26.40 26.24
C PRO A 610 4.99 24.98 26.13
N GLN A 611 4.13 23.95 26.15
CA GLN A 611 4.51 22.54 25.99
C GLN A 611 5.14 22.29 24.63
N LEU A 612 4.54 22.82 23.56
CA LEU A 612 5.08 22.71 22.21
C LEU A 612 6.43 23.41 22.06
N GLU A 613 6.55 24.64 22.56
CA GLU A 613 7.79 25.42 22.50
C GLU A 613 8.90 24.74 23.31
N SER A 614 8.60 24.19 24.49
CA SER A 614 9.53 23.37 25.27
C SER A 614 10.01 22.16 24.46
N MET A 615 9.10 21.45 23.79
CA MET A 615 9.42 20.26 22.99
C MET A 615 10.30 20.61 21.79
N LEU A 616 9.92 21.63 21.03
CA LEU A 616 10.68 22.07 19.86
C LEU A 616 12.03 22.64 20.26
N HIS A 617 12.13 23.37 21.38
CA HIS A 617 13.41 23.89 21.88
C HIS A 617 14.34 22.75 22.28
N ALA A 618 13.83 21.77 23.03
CA ALA A 618 14.58 20.61 23.47
C ALA A 618 15.06 19.75 22.29
N LEU A 619 14.20 19.58 21.27
CA LEU A 619 14.59 18.94 20.02
C LEU A 619 15.63 19.78 19.31
N MET A 620 15.36 21.04 18.94
CA MET A 620 16.20 21.84 18.03
C MET A 620 17.55 22.27 18.63
N TYR A 621 17.64 22.43 19.95
CA TYR A 621 18.80 22.99 20.65
C TYR A 621 19.20 22.13 21.86
N PRO A 622 19.65 20.88 21.65
CA PRO A 622 20.03 19.99 22.74
C PRO A 622 21.29 20.53 23.42
N LYS A 623 21.27 20.59 24.75
CA LYS A 623 22.37 21.10 25.59
C LYS A 623 23.50 20.07 25.83
N VAL A 624 23.54 18.94 25.11
CA VAL A 624 24.39 17.77 25.42
C VAL A 624 25.73 17.80 24.68
N ASP A 625 26.83 17.46 25.39
CA ASP A 625 28.18 17.22 24.85
C ASP A 625 28.19 15.93 24.00
N SER A 626 28.26 16.08 22.68
CA SER A 626 27.93 15.05 21.69
C SER A 626 28.85 13.82 21.61
N GLU A 627 30.02 13.82 22.29
CA GLU A 627 31.03 12.77 22.10
C GLU A 627 30.96 11.64 23.15
N SER A 628 30.60 11.90 24.41
CA SER A 628 30.72 10.89 25.48
C SER A 628 29.57 9.89 25.57
N ASP A 629 28.35 10.29 25.20
CA ASP A 629 27.15 9.45 25.35
C ASP A 629 26.92 8.52 24.15
N SER A 630 27.38 8.92 22.96
CA SER A 630 27.31 8.11 21.72
C SER A 630 28.11 6.80 21.85
N GLU A 631 29.28 6.84 22.49
CA GLU A 631 30.16 5.68 22.64
C GLU A 631 29.61 4.66 23.67
N SER A 632 29.07 5.16 24.78
CA SER A 632 28.45 4.35 25.83
C SER A 632 27.19 3.62 25.33
N TYR A 633 26.34 4.28 24.53
CA TYR A 633 25.16 3.65 23.94
C TYR A 633 25.54 2.56 22.91
N MET A 634 26.58 2.79 22.10
CA MET A 634 27.06 1.80 21.14
C MET A 634 27.62 0.55 21.81
N MET A 635 28.29 0.69 22.95
CA MET A 635 28.67 -0.47 23.77
C MET A 635 27.42 -1.26 24.22
N MET A 636 26.36 -0.58 24.64
CA MET A 636 25.11 -1.25 25.05
C MET A 636 24.43 -1.98 23.88
N LEU A 637 24.31 -1.36 22.71
CA LEU A 637 23.73 -1.99 21.52
C LEU A 637 24.57 -3.16 21.03
N ARG A 638 25.89 -3.02 20.95
CA ARG A 638 26.80 -4.12 20.58
C ARG A 638 26.64 -5.30 21.53
N ARG A 639 26.54 -5.05 22.83
CA ARG A 639 26.31 -6.08 23.85
C ARG A 639 24.97 -6.79 23.66
N ARG A 640 23.89 -6.06 23.31
CA ARG A 640 22.57 -6.65 23.06
C ARG A 640 22.50 -7.43 21.75
N ALA A 641 23.13 -6.94 20.68
CA ALA A 641 23.21 -7.65 19.41
C ALA A 641 23.98 -8.97 19.56
N LEU A 642 25.11 -8.94 20.28
CA LEU A 642 25.87 -10.14 20.65
C LEU A 642 25.01 -11.13 21.45
N ASN A 643 24.31 -10.65 22.48
CA ASN A 643 23.40 -11.51 23.26
C ASN A 643 22.28 -12.13 22.41
N ARG A 644 21.73 -11.39 21.43
CA ARG A 644 20.70 -11.92 20.52
C ARG A 644 21.26 -13.00 19.60
N MET A 645 22.44 -12.78 19.03
CA MET A 645 23.14 -13.77 18.20
C MET A 645 23.50 -15.03 18.98
N GLU A 646 23.88 -14.91 20.25
CA GLU A 646 24.11 -16.05 21.14
C GLU A 646 22.82 -16.83 21.42
N THR A 647 21.68 -16.15 21.61
CA THR A 647 20.40 -16.84 21.80
C THR A 647 19.87 -17.56 20.55
N THR A 648 20.13 -17.04 19.34
CA THR A 648 19.75 -17.73 18.10
C THR A 648 20.68 -18.89 17.75
N SER A 649 21.97 -18.84 18.13
CA SER A 649 22.90 -19.96 17.85
C SER A 649 22.71 -21.16 18.79
N ILE A 650 22.23 -20.94 20.01
CA ILE A 650 21.92 -22.01 20.96
C ILE A 650 20.70 -22.82 20.49
N GLY A 651 19.72 -22.20 19.84
CA GLY A 651 18.59 -22.91 19.23
C GLY A 651 18.94 -23.72 17.98
N ALA A 652 20.00 -23.35 17.26
CA ALA A 652 20.42 -24.03 16.02
C ALA A 652 21.33 -25.26 16.27
N HIS A 653 21.78 -25.49 17.50
CA HIS A 653 22.63 -26.64 17.86
C HIS A 653 21.90 -27.77 18.60
N GLU A 654 20.60 -27.62 18.86
CA GLU A 654 19.73 -28.67 19.43
C GLU A 654 18.64 -29.17 18.46
N ALA A 655 18.80 -28.93 17.15
CA ALA A 655 17.98 -29.52 16.08
C ALA A 655 18.77 -30.53 15.25
#